data_AF-A0AB38C6S9-F1
#
_entry.id   AF-A0AB38C6S9-F1
#
_cell.length_a   1.000
_cell.length_b   1.000
_cell.length_c   1.000
_cell.angle_alpha   90.00
_cell.angle_beta   90.00
_cell.angle_gamma   90.00
#
_symmetry.space_group_name_H-M   'P 1'
#
loop_
_entity.id
_entity.type
_entity.pdbx_description
1 polymer ?
#
loop_
_entity_poly.entity_id
_entity_poly.type
_entity_poly.pdbx_seq_one_letter_code
_entity_poly.pdbx_strand_id
1 'polypeptide(L)'
;MSFIKQALLALLLCAMSAAHAASIGYTATSLGGTQWRYDYTVSNTTLAVPIEEFTLFFSVGQYANLHSASTLPGWDVLVVQPDPAIPASGYLDALALAGGIAPGATATGFSVTFDYLGAGSPGAQPFSILDPVSFIELEAGITLPAAVALPSTPWLLLAGVLAMACLRRRQLAGAALATGLALSLCACGGPNDPTQAPAPKVMLAGATTAQAAGDLEVTLLEKVAEQRVNRTAWDYTYRVHIRNNGSEAAVNVQAVLASAPAGSTIIDGNVLAGSIGAGATVTPADTITVRIERSIAFQSSGLTWTFSTGDGIVLDPVRPAQVIVLPLAELGFPDGADSVKASGAVTDVLLQDGSLRFSTPGDTGVDQHAQFSLSKGGKVTTLDLLIQTQLPTAVETYVEPNDDGSVPTTAPVLAITGLGPNNRLQPGGLAFRLVDAAPMALQDDSDGLLSGPNDVAISLKTYWTFDAASGTFSIGATAMQQLLASLPNGSYDLNLNFVSQDGEFTASYALIVIKSGIVLQGQLRTPAGGNATGLAGKKMLLAGYNNHQRQVAVVDATGAFHFDGVLPDTYQLTLNDLVHPNVVSVSAVVFENSSNVNVDIVYPYAASLALRGGVQTYAAGRVTQDGAGPPARDLPASPRAAGDATPQADEGSKTFTAIAAAQNQTITSPIAFTVPQGTKNVGVKITVSTAEYPTYTTAQSQYNDTWSYAVTGLPGVNLAATGAVNQSHFTQGTIVRTECVDVSKQTSNGALNLGGNVSATNIGDSALATVTTVELSLACKGLKVTLAKFSSPNQAAHPVLQPIKLTGNLAGPYVSVSQGTATATHTLPLELHYTPAAATITEVNIGISSGGGNPAFSAENLLSQTNTKTAGTVKFPSLVLPAFAGAKLDKKAVVTVRLKGRIDNVDASSDPAEGGQVEFKGDTAYIPLYLADNEAALAARRYGTRDPGGDSWATRLAIAWLAGKAYRFDDISGQHVTQTATGRSILGHSGHSDGQQIDLRYADGAGGYTDALGGQNDGAAIQNLINAAKAEVVANLAQKPKLAALVAWIAANRAMLALEAAQASTRVIYIGPRFIKLALVDGRFSAATTDHIPGAGAWTKPAKVHIETGHLSHWHISITAHP
;
A
#
# COMPACT_ATOMS: atom_id res chain seq x y z
N MET A 1 33.34 -31.19 -57.74
CA MET A 1 32.44 -30.72 -56.66
C MET A 1 33.16 -29.99 -55.50
N SER A 2 34.49 -30.13 -55.31
CA SER A 2 35.22 -29.41 -54.24
C SER A 2 35.49 -27.92 -54.55
N PHE A 3 35.83 -27.57 -55.81
CA PHE A 3 36.10 -26.18 -56.21
C PHE A 3 34.88 -25.26 -56.16
N ILE A 4 33.67 -25.76 -56.47
CA ILE A 4 32.43 -24.97 -56.36
C ILE A 4 32.09 -24.72 -54.89
N LYS A 5 32.35 -25.66 -53.98
CA LYS A 5 32.16 -25.46 -52.53
C LYS A 5 33.18 -24.48 -51.94
N GLN A 6 34.43 -24.49 -52.39
CA GLN A 6 35.44 -23.53 -51.94
C GLN A 6 35.23 -22.13 -52.52
N ALA A 7 34.76 -22.02 -53.77
CA ALA A 7 34.36 -20.75 -54.36
C ALA A 7 33.06 -20.21 -53.71
N LEU A 8 32.07 -21.06 -53.40
CA LEU A 8 30.88 -20.65 -52.65
C LEU A 8 31.21 -20.23 -51.21
N LEU A 9 32.13 -20.93 -50.54
CA LEU A 9 32.55 -20.58 -49.18
C LEU A 9 33.29 -19.23 -49.17
N ALA A 10 34.15 -18.98 -50.16
CA ALA A 10 34.80 -17.67 -50.33
C ALA A 10 33.81 -16.57 -50.72
N LEU A 11 32.77 -16.87 -51.53
CA LEU A 11 31.70 -15.92 -51.86
C LEU A 11 30.76 -15.65 -50.67
N LEU A 12 30.49 -16.65 -49.83
CA LEU A 12 29.70 -16.50 -48.59
C LEU A 12 30.47 -15.73 -47.50
N LEU A 13 31.80 -15.92 -47.41
CA LEU A 13 32.66 -15.13 -46.50
C LEU A 13 32.80 -13.66 -46.95
N CYS A 14 32.65 -13.36 -48.25
CA CYS A 14 32.59 -11.99 -48.77
C CYS A 14 31.19 -11.37 -48.75
N ALA A 15 30.14 -12.15 -48.47
CA ALA A 15 28.73 -11.71 -48.41
C ALA A 15 28.20 -11.58 -46.98
N MET A 16 29.05 -11.74 -45.95
CA MET A 16 28.72 -11.31 -44.61
C MET A 16 28.82 -9.78 -44.57
N SER A 17 27.68 -9.11 -44.75
CA SER A 17 27.53 -7.73 -44.30
C SER A 17 27.92 -7.71 -42.82
N ALA A 18 29.02 -7.03 -42.48
CA ALA A 18 29.23 -6.66 -41.09
C ALA A 18 27.97 -5.93 -40.64
N ALA A 19 27.37 -6.36 -39.53
CA ALA A 19 26.35 -5.57 -38.87
C ALA A 19 27.03 -4.25 -38.46
N HIS A 20 26.87 -3.21 -39.27
CA HIS A 20 27.38 -1.89 -38.98
C HIS A 20 26.34 -1.19 -38.14
N ALA A 21 26.66 -0.88 -36.89
CA ALA A 21 25.90 0.05 -36.05
C ALA A 21 25.72 1.41 -36.76
N ALA A 22 24.76 2.24 -36.33
CA ALA A 22 24.78 3.68 -36.62
C ALA A 22 26.19 4.19 -36.31
N SER A 23 26.83 4.87 -37.26
CA SER A 23 28.24 5.20 -37.14
C SER A 23 28.42 6.67 -36.81
N ILE A 24 29.12 6.95 -35.70
CA ILE A 24 29.60 8.28 -35.37
C ILE A 24 31.11 8.33 -35.62
N GLY A 25 31.50 9.06 -36.66
CA GLY A 25 32.89 9.36 -36.97
C GLY A 25 33.39 10.57 -36.18
N TYR A 26 34.67 10.59 -35.80
CA TYR A 26 35.31 11.73 -35.13
C TYR A 26 36.63 12.13 -35.80
N THR A 27 36.96 13.43 -35.74
CA THR A 27 38.29 13.96 -36.04
C THR A 27 38.80 14.73 -34.82
N ALA A 28 39.98 14.39 -34.31
CA ALA A 28 40.61 15.07 -33.17
C ALA A 28 41.62 16.12 -33.65
N THR A 29 41.45 17.38 -33.25
CA THR A 29 42.35 18.49 -33.58
C THR A 29 42.94 19.09 -32.31
N SER A 30 44.28 19.19 -32.23
CA SER A 30 44.94 19.89 -31.11
C SER A 30 44.79 21.40 -31.28
N LEU A 31 44.36 22.09 -30.22
CA LEU A 31 44.23 23.55 -30.17
C LEU A 31 45.39 24.24 -29.43
N GLY A 32 46.32 23.44 -28.88
CA GLY A 32 47.47 23.90 -28.10
C GLY A 32 47.36 23.51 -26.62
N GLY A 33 48.50 23.22 -25.98
CA GLY A 33 48.54 22.75 -24.59
C GLY A 33 47.79 21.43 -24.39
N THR A 34 46.91 21.37 -23.39
CA THR A 34 45.99 20.25 -23.13
C THR A 34 44.70 20.32 -23.93
N GLN A 35 44.46 21.39 -24.69
CA GLN A 35 43.16 21.63 -25.31
C GLN A 35 43.03 20.95 -26.68
N TRP A 36 41.92 20.26 -26.88
CA TRP A 36 41.57 19.54 -28.11
C TRP A 36 40.14 19.85 -28.54
N ARG A 37 39.85 19.64 -29.82
CA ARG A 37 38.50 19.65 -30.39
C ARG A 37 38.20 18.34 -31.09
N TYR A 38 37.02 17.78 -30.85
CA TYR A 38 36.43 16.78 -31.72
C TYR A 38 35.42 17.40 -32.66
N ASP A 39 35.50 17.02 -33.94
CA ASP A 39 34.50 17.28 -34.97
C ASP A 39 33.83 15.94 -35.35
N TYR A 40 32.50 15.86 -35.23
CA TYR A 40 31.73 14.62 -35.40
C TYR A 40 30.88 14.58 -36.68
N THR A 41 30.79 13.36 -37.24
CA THR A 41 29.92 13.00 -38.37
C THR A 41 29.01 11.85 -37.93
N VAL A 42 27.70 12.07 -37.88
CA VAL A 42 26.71 11.10 -37.38
C VAL A 42 25.93 10.52 -38.55
N SER A 43 25.94 9.20 -38.72
CA SER A 43 25.24 8.51 -39.82
C SER A 43 24.23 7.51 -39.30
N ASN A 44 22.97 7.65 -39.71
CA ASN A 44 21.90 6.71 -39.38
C ASN A 44 21.89 5.54 -40.39
N THR A 45 22.72 4.53 -40.15
CA THR A 45 22.90 3.40 -41.07
C THR A 45 22.12 2.14 -40.68
N THR A 46 21.48 2.14 -39.50
CA THR A 46 20.84 0.97 -38.87
C THR A 46 19.40 1.18 -38.47
N LEU A 47 19.06 2.35 -37.92
CA LEU A 47 17.75 2.58 -37.36
C LEU A 47 16.74 2.84 -38.48
N ALA A 48 15.58 2.19 -38.38
CA ALA A 48 14.45 2.41 -39.28
C ALA A 48 13.70 3.73 -38.99
N VAL A 49 14.06 4.41 -37.90
CA VAL A 49 13.51 5.69 -37.44
C VAL A 49 14.60 6.77 -37.48
N PRO A 50 14.23 8.06 -37.57
CA PRO A 50 15.21 9.15 -37.48
C PRO A 50 15.98 9.11 -36.14
N ILE A 51 17.26 9.49 -36.15
CA ILE A 51 18.00 9.79 -34.92
C ILE A 51 17.52 11.18 -34.46
N GLU A 52 16.76 11.22 -33.39
CA GLU A 52 16.26 12.48 -32.80
C GLU A 52 17.09 12.94 -31.60
N GLU A 53 17.72 12.02 -30.86
CA GLU A 53 18.64 12.35 -29.78
C GLU A 53 19.85 11.40 -29.77
N PHE A 54 21.05 11.95 -29.57
CA PHE A 54 22.24 11.15 -29.31
C PHE A 54 23.17 11.80 -28.28
N THR A 55 23.92 10.97 -27.57
CA THR A 55 24.80 11.37 -26.48
C THR A 55 26.19 10.79 -26.68
N LEU A 56 27.23 11.60 -26.49
CA LEU A 56 28.65 11.24 -26.55
C LEU A 56 29.27 11.36 -25.17
N PHE A 57 29.96 10.32 -24.70
CA PHE A 57 30.48 10.25 -23.34
C PHE A 57 31.99 10.50 -23.26
N PHE A 58 32.39 11.27 -22.24
CA PHE A 58 33.76 11.67 -21.96
C PHE A 58 34.15 11.19 -20.56
N SER A 59 35.05 10.21 -20.49
CA SER A 59 35.41 9.52 -19.25
C SER A 59 36.04 10.43 -18.19
N VAL A 60 35.70 10.16 -16.93
CA VAL A 60 36.33 10.79 -15.76
C VAL A 60 37.83 10.52 -15.74
N GLY A 61 38.62 11.57 -15.46
CA GLY A 61 40.08 11.48 -15.35
C GLY A 61 40.83 11.54 -16.68
N GLN A 62 40.15 11.49 -17.83
CA GLN A 62 40.76 11.66 -19.16
C GLN A 62 40.35 12.97 -19.84
N TYR A 63 39.19 13.52 -19.49
CA TYR A 63 38.64 14.73 -20.08
C TYR A 63 38.22 15.71 -18.99
N ALA A 64 38.35 17.01 -19.25
CA ALA A 64 37.89 18.11 -18.40
C ALA A 64 37.50 19.33 -19.25
N ASN A 65 36.82 20.32 -18.66
CA ASN A 65 36.46 21.58 -19.30
C ASN A 65 35.80 21.40 -20.68
N LEU A 66 34.77 20.54 -20.74
CA LEU A 66 34.00 20.32 -21.96
C LEU A 66 33.22 21.58 -22.32
N HIS A 67 33.31 22.04 -23.55
CA HIS A 67 32.53 23.15 -24.09
C HIS A 67 32.08 22.84 -25.51
N SER A 68 30.81 23.06 -25.82
CA SER A 68 30.30 22.94 -27.19
C SER A 68 30.98 23.98 -28.07
N ALA A 69 31.62 23.53 -29.15
CA ALA A 69 32.35 24.42 -30.08
C ALA A 69 31.50 24.79 -31.30
N SER A 70 30.65 23.89 -31.78
CA SER A 70 29.68 24.15 -32.85
C SER A 70 28.56 23.13 -32.84
N THR A 71 27.39 23.54 -33.31
CA THR A 71 26.22 22.67 -33.47
C THR A 71 25.61 22.87 -34.85
N LEU A 72 24.97 21.82 -35.38
CA LEU A 72 24.21 21.92 -36.62
C LEU A 72 22.91 22.73 -36.36
N PRO A 73 22.51 23.68 -37.23
CA PRO A 73 21.25 24.41 -37.05
C PRO A 73 20.04 23.46 -36.92
N GLY A 74 19.13 23.77 -35.99
CA GLY A 74 17.98 22.92 -35.68
C GLY A 74 18.25 21.81 -34.64
N TRP A 75 19.43 21.82 -34.01
CA TRP A 75 19.77 20.94 -32.89
C TRP A 75 20.07 21.75 -31.63
N ASP A 76 19.56 21.28 -30.50
CA ASP A 76 19.88 21.80 -29.18
C ASP A 76 20.90 20.90 -28.48
N VAL A 77 22.04 21.48 -28.10
CA VAL A 77 23.17 20.72 -27.54
C VAL A 77 23.44 21.14 -26.10
N LEU A 78 23.40 20.15 -25.22
CA LEU A 78 23.74 20.25 -23.82
C LEU A 78 25.13 19.62 -23.60
N VAL A 79 25.96 20.26 -22.78
CA VAL A 79 27.25 19.70 -22.36
C VAL A 79 27.32 19.65 -20.84
N VAL A 80 27.68 18.48 -20.32
CA VAL A 80 27.81 18.17 -18.89
C VAL A 80 29.24 17.73 -18.61
N GLN A 81 29.85 18.28 -17.55
CA GLN A 81 31.23 17.95 -17.20
C GLN A 81 31.39 16.53 -16.63
N PRO A 82 32.55 15.88 -16.83
CA PRO A 82 32.91 14.69 -16.06
C PRO A 82 32.99 15.04 -14.58
N ASP A 83 32.42 14.18 -13.73
CA ASP A 83 32.33 14.43 -12.29
C ASP A 83 33.02 13.30 -11.52
N PRO A 84 34.19 13.56 -10.91
CA PRO A 84 34.89 12.58 -10.07
C PRO A 84 34.18 12.27 -8.74
N ALA A 85 33.35 13.18 -8.21
CA ALA A 85 32.66 13.00 -6.94
C ALA A 85 31.55 11.95 -7.01
N ILE A 86 31.04 11.70 -8.22
CA ILE A 86 30.11 10.64 -8.56
C ILE A 86 30.62 10.00 -9.85
N PRO A 87 31.63 9.11 -9.80
CA PRO A 87 32.55 8.77 -10.90
C PRO A 87 31.79 8.42 -12.21
N ALA A 88 31.41 9.45 -12.94
CA ALA A 88 30.47 9.42 -14.04
C ALA A 88 30.95 10.38 -15.12
N SER A 89 30.94 9.85 -16.35
CA SER A 89 31.41 10.54 -17.53
C SER A 89 30.70 11.89 -17.71
N GLY A 90 31.43 12.84 -18.27
CA GLY A 90 30.81 14.01 -18.88
C GLY A 90 30.15 13.58 -20.17
N TYR A 91 29.27 14.42 -20.71
CA TYR A 91 28.65 14.11 -21.97
C TYR A 91 28.29 15.34 -22.78
N LEU A 92 28.30 15.17 -24.10
CA LEU A 92 27.61 16.06 -25.04
C LEU A 92 26.34 15.35 -25.47
N ASP A 93 25.22 16.03 -25.32
CA ASP A 93 23.90 15.50 -25.66
C ASP A 93 23.22 16.41 -26.68
N ALA A 94 22.83 15.87 -27.82
CA ALA A 94 22.27 16.61 -28.95
C ALA A 94 20.85 16.14 -29.26
N LEU A 95 19.89 17.04 -29.13
CA LEU A 95 18.47 16.83 -29.40
C LEU A 95 18.03 17.59 -30.66
N ALA A 96 17.38 16.92 -31.60
CA ALA A 96 16.80 17.55 -32.77
C ALA A 96 15.54 18.33 -32.39
N LEU A 97 15.44 19.58 -32.85
CA LEU A 97 14.25 20.42 -32.66
C LEU A 97 13.16 20.14 -33.71
N ALA A 98 13.51 19.49 -34.82
CA ALA A 98 12.59 18.94 -35.82
C ALA A 98 13.29 17.94 -36.77
N GLY A 99 12.64 16.80 -37.05
CA GLY A 99 12.93 15.92 -38.19
C GLY A 99 14.16 14.99 -38.11
N GLY A 100 15.06 15.19 -37.15
CA GLY A 100 16.18 14.28 -36.84
C GLY A 100 17.12 13.95 -38.03
N ILE A 101 17.94 12.92 -37.87
CA ILE A 101 18.75 12.32 -38.96
C ILE A 101 17.98 11.11 -39.52
N ALA A 102 17.35 11.28 -40.68
CA ALA A 102 16.54 10.24 -41.31
C ALA A 102 17.35 8.94 -41.61
N PRO A 103 16.69 7.77 -41.70
CA PRO A 103 17.35 6.52 -42.10
C PRO A 103 18.14 6.66 -43.40
N GLY A 104 19.41 6.26 -43.38
CA GLY A 104 20.36 6.38 -44.49
C GLY A 104 21.01 7.76 -44.65
N ALA A 105 20.67 8.76 -43.83
CA ALA A 105 21.25 10.10 -43.89
C ALA A 105 22.47 10.27 -42.95
N THR A 106 23.30 11.26 -43.25
CA THR A 106 24.47 11.65 -42.47
C THR A 106 24.43 13.15 -42.16
N ALA A 107 24.73 13.52 -40.92
CA ALA A 107 24.86 14.90 -40.46
C ALA A 107 26.29 15.19 -40.00
N THR A 108 26.74 16.43 -40.21
CA THR A 108 28.05 16.95 -39.77
C THR A 108 27.86 18.31 -39.09
N GLY A 109 28.83 18.75 -38.29
CA GLY A 109 28.81 20.08 -37.67
C GLY A 109 28.66 20.09 -36.15
N PHE A 110 28.57 18.92 -35.52
CA PHE A 110 28.68 18.79 -34.07
C PHE A 110 30.16 18.80 -33.67
N SER A 111 30.56 19.71 -32.79
CA SER A 111 31.92 19.72 -32.26
C SER A 111 31.97 20.08 -30.77
N VAL A 112 32.95 19.51 -30.07
CA VAL A 112 33.21 19.76 -28.65
C VAL A 112 34.68 20.03 -28.43
N THR A 113 34.96 21.05 -27.64
CA THR A 113 36.30 21.37 -27.12
C THR A 113 36.44 20.90 -25.70
N PHE A 114 37.64 20.48 -25.32
CA PHE A 114 37.93 19.93 -24.00
C PHE A 114 39.41 19.99 -23.69
N ASP A 115 39.74 19.87 -22.41
CA ASP A 115 41.09 19.58 -21.93
C ASP A 115 41.28 18.06 -21.82
N TYR A 116 42.31 17.54 -22.50
CA TYR A 116 42.70 16.15 -22.43
C TYR A 116 43.75 15.94 -21.34
N LEU A 117 43.45 15.07 -20.39
CA LEU A 117 44.30 14.74 -19.24
C LEU A 117 45.08 13.43 -19.43
N GLY A 118 44.80 12.69 -20.51
CA GLY A 118 45.48 11.45 -20.85
C GLY A 118 46.82 11.66 -21.56
N ALA A 119 47.57 10.56 -21.75
CA ALA A 119 48.81 10.58 -22.52
C ALA A 119 48.53 10.47 -24.03
N GLY A 120 49.17 11.32 -24.83
CA GLY A 120 49.07 11.28 -26.30
C GLY A 120 47.86 12.02 -26.86
N SER A 121 47.35 11.57 -28.01
CA SER A 121 46.13 12.12 -28.64
C SER A 121 44.87 11.46 -28.09
N PRO A 122 43.77 12.20 -27.92
CA PRO A 122 42.54 11.65 -27.36
C PRO A 122 41.88 10.66 -28.33
N GLY A 123 41.35 9.55 -27.80
CA GLY A 123 40.90 8.37 -28.56
C GLY A 123 39.44 8.41 -29.02
N ALA A 124 38.79 7.26 -29.11
CA ALA A 124 37.36 7.15 -29.41
C ALA A 124 36.48 7.37 -28.16
N GLN A 125 35.23 7.80 -28.35
CA GLN A 125 34.24 8.03 -27.29
C GLN A 125 33.11 7.01 -27.38
N PRO A 126 32.56 6.53 -26.26
CA PRO A 126 31.26 5.87 -26.27
C PRO A 126 30.14 6.82 -26.70
N PHE A 127 29.11 6.28 -27.34
CA PHE A 127 27.88 7.01 -27.64
C PHE A 127 26.64 6.15 -27.45
N SER A 128 25.50 6.82 -27.22
CA SER A 128 24.16 6.22 -27.22
C SER A 128 23.21 7.05 -28.08
N ILE A 129 22.26 6.39 -28.74
CA ILE A 129 21.13 6.98 -29.47
C ILE A 129 19.87 6.64 -28.68
N LEU A 130 19.03 7.64 -28.44
CA LEU A 130 17.92 7.54 -27.48
C LEU A 130 16.60 7.94 -28.13
N ASP A 131 15.51 7.39 -27.60
CA ASP A 131 14.17 7.95 -27.79
C ASP A 131 14.02 9.22 -26.92
N PRO A 132 13.70 10.39 -27.50
CA PRO A 132 13.75 11.67 -26.78
C PRO A 132 12.62 11.86 -25.75
N VAL A 133 11.62 10.96 -25.73
CA VAL A 133 10.48 11.04 -24.80
C VAL A 133 10.68 10.10 -23.61
N SER A 134 11.06 8.86 -23.88
CA SER A 134 11.21 7.79 -22.89
C SER A 134 12.63 7.62 -22.37
N PHE A 135 13.63 8.22 -23.04
CA PHE A 135 15.07 8.04 -22.78
C PHE A 135 15.52 6.57 -22.84
N ILE A 136 14.77 5.70 -23.52
CA ILE A 136 15.19 4.33 -23.81
C ILE A 136 16.32 4.37 -24.83
N GLU A 137 17.39 3.62 -24.56
CA GLU A 137 18.50 3.43 -25.49
C GLU A 137 18.05 2.59 -26.69
N LEU A 138 18.07 3.20 -27.87
CA LEU A 138 17.77 2.56 -29.14
C LEU A 138 18.99 1.82 -29.68
N GLU A 139 20.17 2.42 -29.51
CA GLU A 139 21.45 1.88 -29.97
C GLU A 139 22.63 2.50 -29.20
N ALA A 140 23.73 1.76 -29.04
CA ALA A 140 24.98 2.27 -28.46
C ALA A 140 26.21 1.77 -29.21
N GLY A 141 27.31 2.50 -29.10
CA GLY A 141 28.55 2.15 -29.78
C GLY A 141 29.76 2.97 -29.32
N ILE A 142 30.86 2.84 -30.07
CA ILE A 142 32.09 3.61 -29.90
C ILE A 142 32.35 4.40 -31.20
N THR A 143 32.75 5.66 -31.09
CA THR A 143 33.06 6.50 -32.26
C THR A 143 34.26 5.95 -33.03
N LEU A 144 34.30 6.19 -34.34
CA LEU A 144 35.38 5.73 -35.22
C LEU A 144 36.21 6.91 -35.72
N PRO A 145 37.56 6.80 -35.81
CA PRO A 145 38.35 7.83 -36.46
C PRO A 145 37.84 8.04 -37.90
N ALA A 146 37.65 9.29 -38.31
CA ALA A 146 37.32 9.58 -39.70
C ALA A 146 38.41 8.99 -40.60
N ALA A 147 38.03 8.10 -41.53
CA ALA A 147 38.97 7.41 -42.38
C ALA A 147 39.75 8.42 -43.23
N VAL A 148 41.07 8.51 -43.04
CA VAL A 148 41.94 9.10 -44.05
C VAL A 148 41.85 8.18 -45.27
N ALA A 149 41.32 8.68 -46.38
CA ALA A 149 41.13 7.89 -47.59
C ALA A 149 42.47 7.27 -48.04
N LEU A 150 42.64 5.95 -47.85
CA LEU A 150 43.70 5.16 -48.47
C LEU A 150 43.07 4.33 -49.61
N PRO A 151 43.65 4.32 -50.82
CA PRO A 151 43.06 3.63 -51.96
C PRO A 151 43.04 2.11 -51.75
N SER A 152 41.82 1.58 -51.63
CA SER A 152 41.32 0.26 -52.03
C SER A 152 42.29 -0.94 -52.06
N THR A 153 42.62 -1.44 -50.87
CA THR A 153 43.17 -2.79 -50.64
C THR A 153 42.34 -3.99 -51.18
N PRO A 154 41.00 -3.93 -51.40
CA PRO A 154 40.26 -5.09 -51.92
C PRO A 154 40.60 -5.43 -53.37
N TRP A 155 40.93 -4.41 -54.20
CA TRP A 155 41.27 -4.63 -55.61
C TRP A 155 42.66 -5.25 -55.79
N LEU A 156 43.59 -4.99 -54.85
CA LEU A 156 44.92 -5.61 -54.84
C LEU A 156 44.86 -7.10 -54.44
N LEU A 157 43.98 -7.46 -53.48
CA LEU A 157 43.73 -8.86 -53.12
C LEU A 157 43.02 -9.62 -54.23
N LEU A 158 42.04 -9.00 -54.90
CA LEU A 158 41.37 -9.60 -56.06
C LEU A 158 42.34 -9.78 -57.25
N ALA A 159 43.23 -8.80 -57.50
CA ALA A 159 44.28 -8.90 -58.50
C ALA A 159 45.29 -10.02 -58.17
N GLY A 160 45.66 -10.19 -56.89
CA GLY A 160 46.54 -11.28 -56.45
C GLY A 160 45.94 -12.67 -56.61
N VAL A 161 44.65 -12.84 -56.30
CA VAL A 161 43.93 -14.12 -56.48
C VAL A 161 43.70 -14.43 -57.95
N LEU A 162 43.40 -13.42 -58.78
CA LEU A 162 43.28 -13.58 -60.24
C LEU A 162 44.63 -13.89 -60.90
N ALA A 163 45.73 -13.29 -60.43
CA ALA A 163 47.08 -13.62 -60.89
C ALA A 163 47.47 -15.07 -60.54
N MET A 164 47.13 -15.54 -59.34
CA MET A 164 47.32 -16.94 -58.91
C MET A 164 46.45 -17.92 -59.68
N ALA A 165 45.26 -17.51 -60.14
CA ALA A 165 44.37 -18.31 -60.99
C ALA A 165 44.86 -18.38 -62.45
N CYS A 166 45.49 -17.32 -62.98
CA CYS A 166 46.10 -17.30 -64.31
C CYS A 166 47.43 -18.08 -64.38
N LEU A 167 48.17 -18.18 -63.28
CA LEU A 167 49.46 -18.89 -63.22
C LEU A 167 49.33 -20.43 -63.04
N ARG A 168 48.14 -20.96 -62.77
CA ARG A 168 47.91 -22.41 -62.55
C ARG A 168 47.61 -23.25 -63.81
N ARG A 169 47.74 -22.69 -65.02
CA ARG A 169 47.47 -23.42 -66.28
C ARG A 169 48.70 -23.96 -67.03
N ARG A 170 49.90 -23.98 -66.45
CA ARG A 170 51.07 -24.63 -67.07
C ARG A 170 51.92 -25.42 -66.07
N GLN A 171 51.84 -26.75 -66.25
CA GLN A 171 52.84 -27.81 -65.99
C GLN A 171 53.23 -28.08 -64.52
N LEU A 172 52.96 -29.25 -63.92
CA LEU A 172 53.24 -30.68 -64.19
C LEU A 172 54.46 -31.20 -63.39
N ALA A 173 54.22 -32.37 -62.77
CA ALA A 173 55.14 -33.35 -62.19
C ALA A 173 55.77 -33.01 -60.81
N GLY A 174 55.78 -33.88 -59.80
CA GLY A 174 55.28 -35.26 -59.68
C GLY A 174 55.64 -35.87 -58.31
N ALA A 175 55.03 -37.04 -58.01
CA ALA A 175 55.35 -38.06 -56.99
C ALA A 175 55.15 -37.67 -55.49
N ALA A 176 54.19 -38.27 -54.76
CA ALA A 176 54.23 -39.60 -54.08
C ALA A 176 55.19 -39.60 -52.87
N LEU A 177 54.93 -40.16 -51.68
CA LEU A 177 53.85 -40.96 -51.09
C LEU A 177 54.04 -40.94 -49.55
N ALA A 178 52.95 -41.08 -48.80
CA ALA A 178 52.81 -41.82 -47.53
C ALA A 178 53.54 -41.43 -46.21
N THR A 179 52.68 -41.07 -45.23
CA THR A 179 52.56 -41.55 -43.82
C THR A 179 53.64 -41.29 -42.78
N GLY A 180 53.18 -40.79 -41.63
CA GLY A 180 53.86 -40.80 -40.32
C GLY A 180 53.29 -39.67 -39.45
N LEU A 181 52.11 -39.87 -38.87
CA LEU A 181 51.89 -40.13 -37.44
C LEU A 181 52.36 -39.02 -36.49
N ALA A 182 51.43 -38.68 -35.60
CA ALA A 182 51.57 -37.79 -34.47
C ALA A 182 52.80 -38.04 -33.61
N LEU A 183 53.33 -36.95 -33.05
CA LEU A 183 53.90 -36.92 -31.70
C LEU A 183 53.44 -35.62 -31.02
N SER A 184 52.35 -35.76 -30.27
CA SER A 184 52.20 -35.15 -28.96
C SER A 184 53.36 -35.57 -28.05
N LEU A 185 53.82 -34.72 -27.15
CA LEU A 185 54.18 -35.02 -25.76
C LEU A 185 54.68 -33.68 -25.16
N CYS A 186 53.92 -33.10 -24.21
CA CYS A 186 54.11 -33.22 -22.76
C CYS A 186 55.24 -32.31 -22.27
N ALA A 187 55.26 -31.72 -21.09
CA ALA A 187 54.33 -31.50 -19.98
C ALA A 187 55.11 -30.64 -18.97
N CYS A 188 54.40 -30.09 -17.98
CA CYS A 188 54.91 -29.74 -16.64
C CYS A 188 55.85 -28.52 -16.47
N GLY A 189 55.44 -27.63 -15.56
CA GLY A 189 56.38 -26.94 -14.67
C GLY A 189 56.31 -25.41 -14.67
N GLY A 190 55.28 -24.84 -14.05
CA GLY A 190 55.53 -23.65 -13.22
C GLY A 190 56.27 -24.13 -11.97
N PRO A 191 57.37 -23.48 -11.56
CA PRO A 191 57.20 -22.31 -10.69
C PRO A 191 58.26 -21.21 -10.85
N ASN A 192 58.06 -20.14 -10.09
CA ASN A 192 59.00 -19.07 -9.69
C ASN A 192 58.91 -17.74 -10.45
N ASP A 193 58.04 -16.88 -9.91
CA ASP A 193 58.25 -15.43 -9.79
C ASP A 193 59.68 -15.17 -9.24
N PRO A 194 60.46 -14.24 -9.80
CA PRO A 194 60.37 -12.84 -9.39
C PRO A 194 60.60 -11.82 -10.54
N THR A 195 60.00 -10.63 -10.39
CA THR A 195 60.31 -9.35 -11.08
C THR A 195 59.42 -8.95 -12.27
N GLN A 196 58.13 -8.76 -11.98
CA GLN A 196 57.32 -7.80 -12.71
C GLN A 196 57.44 -6.40 -12.06
N ALA A 197 57.86 -5.40 -12.83
CA ALA A 197 57.74 -4.00 -12.44
C ALA A 197 56.24 -3.63 -12.37
N PRO A 198 55.81 -2.83 -11.38
CA PRO A 198 54.40 -2.61 -11.10
C PRO A 198 53.73 -1.89 -12.27
N ALA A 199 52.76 -2.53 -12.90
CA ALA A 199 51.75 -1.79 -13.65
C ALA A 199 50.93 -0.98 -12.63
N PRO A 200 50.76 0.34 -12.82
CA PRO A 200 50.06 1.17 -11.85
C PRO A 200 48.63 0.66 -11.70
N LYS A 201 48.31 0.17 -10.50
CA LYS A 201 46.94 0.17 -9.99
C LYS A 201 46.51 1.64 -9.97
N VAL A 202 45.83 2.08 -11.02
CA VAL A 202 44.94 3.23 -10.88
C VAL A 202 43.77 2.70 -10.08
N MET A 203 43.85 2.84 -8.75
CA MET A 203 42.65 2.92 -7.95
C MET A 203 41.86 4.10 -8.52
N LEU A 204 40.79 3.81 -9.27
CA LEU A 204 39.74 4.80 -9.43
C LEU A 204 39.19 4.97 -8.02
N ALA A 205 39.56 6.08 -7.38
CA ALA A 205 39.03 6.43 -6.08
C ALA A 205 37.51 6.50 -6.23
N GLY A 206 36.81 5.47 -5.73
CA GLY A 206 35.41 5.63 -5.36
C GLY A 206 35.33 6.81 -4.41
N ALA A 207 34.28 7.62 -4.54
CA ALA A 207 34.07 8.78 -3.70
C ALA A 207 34.20 8.35 -2.22
N THR A 208 35.31 8.73 -1.59
CA THR A 208 35.55 8.51 -0.17
C THR A 208 34.82 9.62 0.57
N THR A 209 33.51 9.43 0.70
CA THR A 209 32.71 10.18 1.67
C THR A 209 32.76 9.42 2.98
N ALA A 210 33.88 9.56 3.68
CA ALA A 210 33.97 9.19 5.09
C ALA A 210 33.02 10.09 5.88
N GLN A 211 31.84 9.57 6.23
CA GLN A 211 30.86 10.33 6.99
C GLN A 211 30.40 9.52 8.20
N ALA A 212 30.86 9.96 9.36
CA ALA A 212 30.59 9.34 10.64
C ALA A 212 29.36 9.97 11.30
N ALA A 213 28.51 9.12 11.88
CA ALA A 213 27.48 9.51 12.82
C ALA A 213 27.60 8.59 14.04
N GLY A 214 28.24 9.10 15.09
CA GLY A 214 28.64 8.30 16.26
C GLY A 214 29.76 7.31 15.91
N ASP A 215 29.60 6.07 16.36
CA ASP A 215 30.57 4.98 16.14
C ASP A 215 30.48 4.34 14.76
N LEU A 216 29.47 4.69 13.94
CA LEU A 216 29.28 4.13 12.60
C LEU A 216 29.61 5.16 11.52
N GLU A 217 30.16 4.66 10.42
CA GLU A 217 30.65 5.48 9.33
C GLU A 217 30.33 4.84 7.98
N VAL A 218 29.73 5.60 7.06
CA VAL A 218 29.78 5.24 5.63
C VAL A 218 31.19 5.56 5.14
N THR A 219 31.88 4.54 4.64
CA THR A 219 33.29 4.65 4.19
C THR A 219 33.41 4.76 2.67
N LEU A 220 32.44 4.20 1.94
CA LEU A 220 32.43 4.19 0.48
C LEU A 220 30.99 4.04 -0.04
N LEU A 221 30.69 4.82 -1.08
CA LEU A 221 29.57 4.57 -1.97
C LEU A 221 30.08 3.94 -3.27
N GLU A 222 29.80 2.66 -3.45
CA GLU A 222 30.19 1.90 -4.64
C GLU A 222 29.06 1.96 -5.66
N LYS A 223 29.28 2.66 -6.78
CA LYS A 223 28.27 2.75 -7.86
C LYS A 223 28.07 1.37 -8.47
N VAL A 224 26.82 0.91 -8.48
CA VAL A 224 26.42 -0.42 -9.01
C VAL A 224 25.67 -0.27 -10.33
N ALA A 225 24.85 0.77 -10.45
CA ALA A 225 24.10 1.07 -11.65
C ALA A 225 23.92 2.59 -11.81
N GLU A 226 23.69 3.02 -13.04
CA GLU A 226 23.21 4.37 -13.36
C GLU A 226 22.14 4.26 -14.44
N GLN A 227 21.11 5.11 -14.36
CA GLN A 227 20.03 5.16 -15.32
C GLN A 227 19.71 6.62 -15.66
N ARG A 228 19.57 6.93 -16.95
CA ARG A 228 19.15 8.26 -17.39
C ARG A 228 17.66 8.46 -17.14
N VAL A 229 17.30 9.63 -16.60
CA VAL A 229 15.91 10.01 -16.31
C VAL A 229 15.42 11.05 -17.31
N ASN A 230 16.26 12.04 -17.58
CA ASN A 230 16.05 13.02 -18.65
C ASN A 230 17.41 13.53 -19.15
N ARG A 231 17.42 14.65 -19.89
CA ARG A 231 18.65 15.18 -20.49
C ARG A 231 19.75 15.52 -19.47
N THR A 232 19.38 15.94 -18.27
CA THR A 232 20.30 16.38 -17.21
C THR A 232 20.23 15.53 -15.93
N ALA A 233 19.13 14.83 -15.67
CA ALA A 233 18.92 14.04 -14.46
C ALA A 233 19.26 12.56 -14.68
N TRP A 234 20.01 12.01 -13.73
CA TRP A 234 20.39 10.59 -13.72
C TRP A 234 20.16 10.00 -12.33
N ASP A 235 19.66 8.76 -12.30
CA ASP A 235 19.56 7.96 -11.08
C ASP A 235 20.83 7.13 -10.94
N TYR A 236 21.51 7.28 -9.80
CA TYR A 236 22.70 6.51 -9.46
C TYR A 236 22.40 5.58 -8.29
N THR A 237 22.62 4.29 -8.49
CA THR A 237 22.42 3.26 -7.47
C THR A 237 23.76 2.87 -6.86
N TYR A 238 23.86 2.90 -5.54
CA TYR A 238 25.08 2.62 -4.79
C TYR A 238 24.91 1.48 -3.79
N ARG A 239 25.94 0.63 -3.68
CA ARG A 239 26.19 -0.19 -2.49
C ARG A 239 26.91 0.66 -1.47
N VAL A 240 26.45 0.58 -0.23
CA VAL A 240 27.01 1.35 0.88
C VAL A 240 27.98 0.47 1.66
N HIS A 241 29.20 0.95 1.91
CA HIS A 241 30.15 0.26 2.77
C HIS A 241 30.15 0.93 4.14
N ILE A 242 29.71 0.20 5.16
CA ILE A 242 29.53 0.75 6.52
C ILE A 242 30.56 0.13 7.44
N ARG A 243 31.32 0.98 8.13
CA ARG A 243 32.30 0.60 9.14
C ARG A 243 31.79 0.92 10.53
N ASN A 244 32.04 0.01 11.46
CA ASN A 244 31.88 0.24 12.89
C ASN A 244 33.23 0.60 13.51
N ASN A 245 33.39 1.86 13.88
CA ASN A 245 34.55 2.42 14.56
C ASN A 245 34.46 2.34 16.09
N GLY A 246 33.33 1.85 16.63
CA GLY A 246 33.14 1.62 18.06
C GLY A 246 33.95 0.43 18.59
N SER A 247 34.06 0.36 19.92
CA SER A 247 34.75 -0.74 20.62
C SER A 247 33.91 -2.01 20.75
N GLU A 248 32.62 -1.95 20.45
CA GLU A 248 31.67 -3.07 20.53
C GLU A 248 31.00 -3.34 19.18
N ALA A 249 30.40 -4.52 19.01
CA ALA A 249 29.66 -4.84 17.80
C ALA A 249 28.32 -4.08 17.76
N ALA A 250 28.03 -3.40 16.65
CA ALA A 250 26.73 -2.80 16.41
C ALA A 250 25.79 -3.85 15.80
N VAL A 251 24.55 -3.91 16.27
CA VAL A 251 23.52 -4.85 15.77
C VAL A 251 22.34 -4.06 15.18
N ASN A 252 21.65 -4.68 14.23
CA ASN A 252 20.55 -4.08 13.45
C ASN A 252 20.89 -2.67 12.95
N VAL A 253 22.10 -2.49 12.43
CA VAL A 253 22.54 -1.24 11.86
C VAL A 253 21.66 -0.93 10.67
N GLN A 254 20.86 0.12 10.77
CA GLN A 254 20.16 0.72 9.66
C GLN A 254 20.78 2.07 9.38
N ALA A 255 21.24 2.26 8.15
CA ALA A 255 21.76 3.52 7.66
C ALA A 255 20.67 4.20 6.84
N VAL A 256 20.39 5.47 7.15
CA VAL A 256 19.44 6.30 6.41
C VAL A 256 20.19 7.52 5.89
N LEU A 257 20.17 7.71 4.58
CA LEU A 257 20.62 8.94 3.95
C LEU A 257 19.57 10.02 4.24
N ALA A 258 19.85 10.88 5.21
CA ALA A 258 18.94 11.88 5.74
C ALA A 258 18.88 13.16 4.89
N SER A 259 19.95 13.48 4.16
CA SER A 259 19.96 14.58 3.20
C SER A 259 20.84 14.30 2.00
N ALA A 260 20.58 15.00 0.90
CA ALA A 260 21.40 15.04 -0.30
C ALA A 260 21.74 16.50 -0.67
N PRO A 261 22.83 16.75 -1.40
CA PRO A 261 23.22 18.10 -1.82
C PRO A 261 22.20 18.74 -2.79
N ALA A 262 22.28 20.06 -2.94
CA ALA A 262 21.46 20.79 -3.91
C ALA A 262 21.60 20.22 -5.33
N GLY A 263 20.49 20.12 -6.06
CA GLY A 263 20.44 19.43 -7.34
C GLY A 263 20.42 17.90 -7.22
N SER A 264 20.25 17.34 -6.02
CA SER A 264 20.06 15.90 -5.82
C SER A 264 18.80 15.61 -5.00
N THR A 265 18.14 14.50 -5.32
CA THR A 265 16.96 14.01 -4.61
C THR A 265 17.24 12.59 -4.13
N ILE A 266 16.96 12.32 -2.86
CA ILE A 266 17.03 10.97 -2.32
C ILE A 266 15.83 10.21 -2.86
N ILE A 267 16.13 9.20 -3.67
CA ILE A 267 15.16 8.36 -4.35
C ILE A 267 14.90 7.13 -3.47
N ASP A 268 15.98 6.50 -2.99
CA ASP A 268 15.99 5.52 -1.91
C ASP A 268 17.22 5.77 -1.04
N GLY A 269 17.02 5.94 0.27
CA GLY A 269 18.08 6.29 1.20
C GLY A 269 18.33 5.27 2.31
N ASN A 270 17.56 4.18 2.36
CA ASN A 270 17.57 3.26 3.50
C ASN A 270 18.41 2.03 3.18
N VAL A 271 19.24 1.60 4.13
CA VAL A 271 20.04 0.38 4.03
C VAL A 271 19.99 -0.37 5.34
N LEU A 272 19.49 -1.60 5.31
CA LEU A 272 19.60 -2.52 6.44
C LEU A 272 20.93 -3.29 6.35
N ALA A 273 21.87 -2.95 7.22
CA ALA A 273 23.21 -3.54 7.26
C ALA A 273 23.35 -4.71 8.24
N GLY A 274 22.36 -4.92 9.12
CA GLY A 274 22.38 -6.00 10.09
C GLY A 274 23.46 -5.81 11.14
N SER A 275 24.22 -6.86 11.48
CA SER A 275 25.25 -6.79 12.51
C SER A 275 26.65 -6.48 11.95
N ILE A 276 27.34 -5.50 12.56
CA ILE A 276 28.69 -5.06 12.20
C ILE A 276 29.60 -5.21 13.43
N GLY A 277 30.57 -6.13 13.38
CA GLY A 277 31.55 -6.30 14.46
C GLY A 277 32.38 -5.04 14.72
N ALA A 278 32.93 -4.88 15.93
CA ALA A 278 33.83 -3.78 16.27
C ALA A 278 35.03 -3.73 15.29
N GLY A 279 35.30 -2.58 14.70
CA GLY A 279 36.35 -2.38 13.68
C GLY A 279 36.07 -3.01 12.31
N ALA A 280 34.92 -3.67 12.11
CA ALA A 280 34.58 -4.34 10.86
C ALA A 280 33.89 -3.38 9.88
N THR A 281 34.01 -3.70 8.58
CA THR A 281 33.26 -3.08 7.48
C THR A 281 32.37 -4.12 6.83
N VAL A 282 31.11 -3.78 6.57
CA VAL A 282 30.18 -4.61 5.80
C VAL A 282 29.69 -3.87 4.56
N THR A 283 29.30 -4.64 3.55
CA THR A 283 28.64 -4.15 2.33
C THR A 283 27.28 -4.84 2.24
N PRO A 284 26.19 -4.18 2.66
CA PRO A 284 24.86 -4.76 2.63
C PRO A 284 24.44 -5.15 1.21
N ALA A 285 23.56 -6.15 1.09
CA ALA A 285 22.98 -6.55 -0.18
C ALA A 285 22.06 -5.44 -0.75
N ASP A 286 21.45 -4.67 0.15
CA ASP A 286 20.60 -3.53 -0.12
C ASP A 286 21.38 -2.35 -0.71
N THR A 287 20.69 -1.49 -1.47
CA THR A 287 21.30 -0.38 -2.21
C THR A 287 20.52 0.90 -2.01
N ILE A 288 21.19 2.05 -2.08
CA ILE A 288 20.52 3.35 -2.17
C ILE A 288 20.48 3.85 -3.60
N THR A 289 19.52 4.71 -3.91
CA THR A 289 19.46 5.44 -5.19
C THR A 289 19.36 6.93 -4.93
N VAL A 290 20.17 7.71 -5.65
CA VAL A 290 20.12 9.18 -5.62
C VAL A 290 19.94 9.69 -7.03
N ARG A 291 18.91 10.53 -7.26
CA ARG A 291 18.73 11.28 -8.51
C ARG A 291 19.60 12.51 -8.46
N ILE A 292 20.41 12.74 -9.47
CA ILE A 292 21.38 13.83 -9.52
C ILE A 292 21.19 14.64 -10.80
N GLU A 293 21.00 15.95 -10.65
CA GLU A 293 21.10 16.92 -11.73
C GLU A 293 22.55 17.10 -12.13
N ARG A 294 22.91 16.53 -13.28
CA ARG A 294 24.25 16.57 -13.84
C ARG A 294 24.62 17.93 -14.43
N SER A 295 23.67 18.85 -14.54
CA SER A 295 23.92 20.26 -14.86
C SER A 295 24.61 21.02 -13.71
N ILE A 296 24.65 20.45 -12.51
CA ILE A 296 25.24 21.01 -11.29
C ILE A 296 26.32 20.05 -10.79
N ALA A 297 27.48 20.57 -10.40
CA ALA A 297 28.57 19.74 -9.86
C ALA A 297 28.16 19.13 -8.51
N PHE A 298 28.28 17.81 -8.37
CA PHE A 298 27.82 17.12 -7.16
C PHE A 298 28.71 17.43 -5.96
N GLN A 299 28.11 17.94 -4.88
CA GLN A 299 28.82 18.25 -3.63
C GLN A 299 28.62 17.12 -2.63
N SER A 300 29.54 16.16 -2.61
CA SER A 300 29.43 14.95 -1.78
C SER A 300 29.33 15.24 -0.28
N SER A 301 29.82 16.40 0.18
CA SER A 301 29.68 16.88 1.56
C SER A 301 28.25 17.23 1.99
N GLY A 302 27.30 17.33 1.06
CA GLY A 302 25.88 17.57 1.35
C GLY A 302 25.07 16.30 1.62
N LEU A 303 25.68 15.12 1.44
CA LEU A 303 25.11 13.88 1.95
C LEU A 303 25.14 13.94 3.48
N THR A 304 24.11 13.47 4.16
CA THR A 304 24.16 13.23 5.61
C THR A 304 23.52 11.92 5.94
N TRP A 305 24.14 11.16 6.84
CA TRP A 305 23.68 9.85 7.25
C TRP A 305 23.25 9.87 8.71
N THR A 306 22.13 9.22 8.99
CA THR A 306 21.72 8.85 10.33
C THR A 306 21.78 7.34 10.46
N PHE A 307 22.37 6.85 11.54
CA PHE A 307 22.35 5.43 11.87
C PHE A 307 21.41 5.21 13.03
N SER A 308 20.55 4.19 12.90
CA SER A 308 19.94 3.55 14.05
C SER A 308 20.66 2.24 14.30
N THR A 309 21.08 2.07 15.54
CA THR A 309 21.50 0.80 16.09
C THR A 309 20.48 0.47 17.16
N GLY A 310 19.89 -0.71 17.06
CA GLY A 310 18.88 -1.11 18.01
C GLY A 310 19.05 -2.57 18.35
N ASP A 311 18.84 -2.91 19.60
CA ASP A 311 18.73 -4.31 20.00
C ASP A 311 17.47 -4.98 19.40
N GLY A 312 16.59 -4.22 18.70
CA GLY A 312 15.26 -4.61 18.22
C GLY A 312 14.97 -4.36 16.73
N ILE A 313 14.18 -5.23 16.08
CA ILE A 313 13.52 -5.03 14.77
C ILE A 313 12.02 -4.79 15.03
N VAL A 314 11.45 -3.69 14.53
CA VAL A 314 10.00 -3.47 14.65
C VAL A 314 9.27 -4.20 13.52
N LEU A 315 8.32 -5.07 13.89
CA LEU A 315 7.48 -5.81 12.96
C LEU A 315 6.25 -5.00 12.57
N ASP A 316 5.71 -5.27 11.37
CA ASP A 316 4.42 -4.74 10.93
C ASP A 316 3.33 -5.07 11.98
N PRO A 317 2.44 -4.12 12.32
CA PRO A 317 1.36 -4.37 13.26
C PRO A 317 0.46 -5.52 12.78
N VAL A 318 0.09 -6.39 13.71
CA VAL A 318 -0.80 -7.54 13.46
C VAL A 318 -2.13 -7.38 14.20
N ARG A 319 -3.12 -8.23 13.88
CA ARG A 319 -4.43 -8.21 14.54
C ARG A 319 -4.49 -9.27 15.67
N PRO A 320 -5.37 -9.08 16.68
CA PRO A 320 -5.63 -10.09 17.71
C PRO A 320 -6.25 -11.36 17.12
N ALA A 321 -6.11 -12.48 17.85
CA ALA A 321 -6.64 -13.80 17.52
C ALA A 321 -6.26 -14.32 16.12
N GLN A 322 -4.98 -14.23 15.75
CA GLN A 322 -4.43 -14.71 14.48
C GLN A 322 -3.19 -15.59 14.66
N VAL A 323 -2.93 -16.47 13.70
CA VAL A 323 -1.64 -17.17 13.56
C VAL A 323 -0.81 -16.45 12.52
N ILE A 324 0.42 -16.08 12.90
CA ILE A 324 1.36 -15.35 12.07
C ILE A 324 2.55 -16.26 11.73
N VAL A 325 2.97 -16.22 10.46
CA VAL A 325 4.13 -16.93 9.94
C VAL A 325 4.99 -15.92 9.18
N LEU A 326 6.19 -15.64 9.69
CA LEU A 326 7.14 -14.69 9.11
C LEU A 326 8.37 -15.44 8.59
N PRO A 327 8.75 -15.29 7.31
CA PRO A 327 10.01 -15.83 6.80
C PRO A 327 11.21 -15.22 7.53
N LEU A 328 12.10 -16.05 8.06
CA LEU A 328 13.31 -15.56 8.75
C LEU A 328 14.25 -14.81 7.80
N ALA A 329 14.27 -15.17 6.52
CA ALA A 329 15.07 -14.48 5.51
C ALA A 329 14.69 -12.99 5.36
N GLU A 330 13.39 -12.67 5.40
CA GLU A 330 12.89 -11.29 5.34
C GLU A 330 13.24 -10.49 6.59
N LEU A 331 13.42 -11.18 7.73
CA LEU A 331 13.88 -10.58 8.99
C LEU A 331 15.42 -10.46 9.07
N GLY A 332 16.15 -10.74 7.98
CA GLY A 332 17.62 -10.69 7.94
C GLY A 332 18.33 -11.96 8.42
N PHE A 333 17.62 -13.09 8.54
CA PHE A 333 18.14 -14.39 8.95
C PHE A 333 17.97 -15.46 7.85
N PRO A 334 18.61 -15.32 6.67
CA PRO A 334 18.46 -16.26 5.55
C PRO A 334 18.94 -17.68 5.88
N ASP A 335 19.87 -17.82 6.82
CA ASP A 335 20.36 -19.10 7.35
C ASP A 335 19.59 -19.59 8.59
N GLY A 336 18.47 -18.96 8.91
CA GLY A 336 17.61 -19.24 10.06
C GLY A 336 18.18 -18.81 11.41
N ALA A 337 17.41 -19.05 12.48
CA ALA A 337 17.75 -18.79 13.88
C ALA A 337 17.85 -20.11 14.68
N ASP A 338 18.64 -20.13 15.74
CA ASP A 338 18.89 -21.33 16.56
C ASP A 338 17.82 -21.51 17.64
N SER A 339 17.31 -20.42 18.21
CA SER A 339 16.21 -20.44 19.18
C SER A 339 15.43 -19.12 19.22
N VAL A 340 14.20 -19.16 19.74
CA VAL A 340 13.36 -17.98 19.99
C VAL A 340 12.79 -18.02 21.40
N LYS A 341 12.64 -16.85 22.02
CA LYS A 341 11.82 -16.64 23.22
C LYS A 341 10.82 -15.52 22.95
N ALA A 342 9.61 -15.61 23.50
CA ALA A 342 8.61 -14.55 23.44
C ALA A 342 8.35 -13.96 24.84
N SER A 343 8.03 -12.67 24.89
CA SER A 343 7.57 -11.97 26.09
C SER A 343 6.47 -10.96 25.75
N GLY A 344 5.76 -10.48 26.77
CA GLY A 344 4.60 -9.60 26.59
C GLY A 344 3.33 -10.41 26.30
N ALA A 345 2.54 -9.96 25.32
CA ALA A 345 1.21 -10.50 25.06
C ALA A 345 1.18 -11.85 24.32
N VAL A 346 2.28 -12.23 23.64
CA VAL A 346 2.41 -13.51 22.92
C VAL A 346 3.05 -14.56 23.82
N THR A 347 2.41 -15.73 23.92
CA THR A 347 2.92 -16.85 24.73
C THR A 347 3.33 -18.07 23.90
N ASP A 348 2.80 -18.21 22.68
CA ASP A 348 3.03 -19.38 21.83
C ASP A 348 3.90 -18.97 20.65
N VAL A 349 5.11 -19.52 20.55
CA VAL A 349 6.08 -19.20 19.50
C VAL A 349 6.86 -20.45 19.07
N LEU A 350 7.20 -20.55 17.80
CA LEU A 350 7.90 -21.68 17.20
C LEU A 350 8.81 -21.22 16.05
N LEU A 351 10.03 -21.75 15.97
CA LEU A 351 10.86 -21.69 14.77
C LEU A 351 10.73 -23.00 14.00
N GLN A 352 10.31 -22.94 12.74
CA GLN A 352 10.20 -24.12 11.90
C GLN A 352 10.26 -23.74 10.40
N ASP A 353 10.94 -24.56 9.60
CA ASP A 353 11.05 -24.43 8.14
C ASP A 353 11.52 -23.05 7.67
N GLY A 354 12.48 -22.45 8.39
CA GLY A 354 13.01 -21.12 8.09
C GLY A 354 12.03 -19.98 8.39
N SER A 355 11.02 -20.22 9.23
CA SER A 355 10.01 -19.22 9.62
C SER A 355 9.89 -19.07 11.13
N LEU A 356 9.59 -17.85 11.57
CA LEU A 356 9.07 -17.55 12.90
C LEU A 356 7.55 -17.65 12.87
N ARG A 357 6.98 -18.50 13.73
CA ARG A 357 5.54 -18.74 13.84
C ARG A 357 5.05 -18.41 15.24
N PHE A 358 3.94 -17.70 15.36
CA PHE A 358 3.34 -17.38 16.65
C PHE A 358 1.84 -17.11 16.52
N SER A 359 1.14 -17.06 17.65
CA SER A 359 -0.27 -16.67 17.69
C SER A 359 -0.49 -15.47 18.58
N THR A 360 -1.34 -14.55 18.16
CA THR A 360 -1.73 -13.36 18.94
C THR A 360 -2.85 -13.68 19.94
N PRO A 361 -2.92 -12.99 21.09
CA PRO A 361 -3.99 -13.14 22.07
C PRO A 361 -5.32 -12.55 21.56
N GLY A 362 -6.40 -12.74 22.32
CA GLY A 362 -7.69 -12.10 22.05
C GLY A 362 -7.63 -10.59 22.21
N ASP A 363 -8.65 -9.91 21.67
CA ASP A 363 -8.71 -8.45 21.76
C ASP A 363 -9.23 -8.00 23.14
N THR A 364 -8.48 -7.09 23.74
CA THR A 364 -8.77 -6.49 25.05
C THR A 364 -9.36 -5.08 24.91
N GLY A 365 -9.56 -4.63 23.67
CA GLY A 365 -10.00 -3.29 23.33
C GLY A 365 -8.90 -2.23 23.40
N VAL A 366 -7.68 -2.62 23.74
CA VAL A 366 -6.50 -1.76 23.72
C VAL A 366 -5.38 -2.45 22.95
N ASP A 367 -4.49 -1.64 22.38
CA ASP A 367 -3.28 -2.13 21.72
C ASP A 367 -2.42 -2.94 22.70
N GLN A 368 -1.91 -4.07 22.23
CA GLN A 368 -1.08 -5.00 22.99
C GLN A 368 0.31 -5.09 22.34
N HIS A 369 1.32 -5.39 23.15
CA HIS A 369 2.70 -5.48 22.67
C HIS A 369 3.33 -6.82 23.01
N ALA A 370 4.16 -7.32 22.11
CA ALA A 370 4.97 -8.50 22.33
C ALA A 370 6.40 -8.29 21.83
N GLN A 371 7.33 -9.05 22.40
CA GLN A 371 8.73 -9.06 21.99
C GLN A 371 9.19 -10.49 21.72
N PHE A 372 10.08 -10.65 20.75
CA PHE A 372 10.71 -11.94 20.41
C PHE A 372 12.23 -11.82 20.46
N SER A 373 12.91 -12.66 21.23
CA SER A 373 14.37 -12.72 21.26
C SER A 373 14.85 -13.90 20.41
N LEU A 374 15.30 -13.62 19.18
CA LEU A 374 15.91 -14.60 18.27
C LEU A 374 17.40 -14.74 18.59
N SER A 375 17.88 -15.98 18.76
CA SER A 375 19.30 -16.26 18.98
C SER A 375 19.94 -16.92 17.76
N LYS A 376 21.10 -16.44 17.32
CA LYS A 376 21.91 -17.05 16.26
C LYS A 376 23.40 -16.93 16.59
N GLY A 377 24.11 -18.05 16.67
CA GLY A 377 25.55 -18.07 16.94
C GLY A 377 25.95 -17.36 18.24
N GLY A 378 25.10 -17.42 19.26
CA GLY A 378 25.30 -16.77 20.57
C GLY A 378 24.91 -15.28 20.64
N LYS A 379 24.53 -14.64 19.52
CA LYS A 379 23.96 -13.29 19.51
C LYS A 379 22.44 -13.33 19.61
N VAL A 380 21.85 -12.33 20.27
CA VAL A 380 20.40 -12.18 20.42
C VAL A 380 19.95 -10.93 19.68
N THR A 381 18.89 -11.05 18.88
CA THR A 381 18.17 -9.94 18.23
C THR A 381 16.74 -9.93 18.76
N THR A 382 16.29 -8.78 19.26
CA THR A 382 14.90 -8.59 19.68
C THR A 382 14.05 -8.22 18.46
N LEU A 383 12.79 -8.63 18.44
CA LEU A 383 11.77 -8.15 17.52
C LEU A 383 10.63 -7.56 18.35
N ASP A 384 10.15 -6.38 18.01
CA ASP A 384 9.02 -5.70 18.66
C ASP A 384 7.78 -5.83 17.79
N LEU A 385 6.65 -6.21 18.40
CA LEU A 385 5.38 -6.40 17.71
C LEU A 385 4.27 -5.60 18.38
N LEU A 386 3.61 -4.76 17.58
CA LEU A 386 2.31 -4.17 17.93
C LEU A 386 1.18 -5.10 17.50
N ILE A 387 0.29 -5.43 18.42
CA ILE A 387 -0.97 -6.13 18.18
C ILE A 387 -2.08 -5.09 18.32
N GLN A 388 -2.61 -4.62 17.20
CA GLN A 388 -3.50 -3.48 17.14
C GLN A 388 -4.96 -3.91 17.38
N THR A 389 -5.64 -3.27 18.34
CA THR A 389 -7.07 -3.54 18.62
C THR A 389 -7.93 -3.39 17.36
N GLN A 390 -8.96 -4.22 17.24
CA GLN A 390 -9.99 -4.11 16.19
C GLN A 390 -11.32 -3.58 16.74
N LEU A 391 -11.48 -3.55 18.07
CA LEU A 391 -12.64 -2.97 18.77
C LEU A 391 -12.15 -2.07 19.91
N PRO A 392 -11.63 -0.86 19.60
CA PRO A 392 -11.06 0.03 20.61
C PRO A 392 -12.07 0.40 21.69
N THR A 393 -11.63 0.38 22.95
CA THR A 393 -12.45 0.76 24.11
C THR A 393 -12.18 2.18 24.60
N ALA A 394 -11.12 2.81 24.08
CA ALA A 394 -10.76 4.17 24.42
C ALA A 394 -11.90 5.14 24.10
N VAL A 395 -12.13 6.08 25.01
CA VAL A 395 -13.03 7.20 24.75
C VAL A 395 -12.29 8.19 23.85
N GLU A 396 -12.87 8.46 22.70
CA GLU A 396 -12.38 9.47 21.79
C GLU A 396 -13.01 10.82 22.13
N THR A 397 -12.22 11.88 22.06
CA THR A 397 -12.67 13.26 22.31
C THR A 397 -12.68 14.01 20.99
N TYR A 398 -13.81 14.63 20.67
CA TYR A 398 -13.91 15.49 19.50
C TYR A 398 -13.35 16.89 19.85
N VAL A 399 -12.45 17.41 18.99
CA VAL A 399 -11.79 18.70 19.20
C VAL A 399 -11.68 19.45 17.89
N GLU A 400 -12.51 20.47 17.72
CA GLU A 400 -12.45 21.34 16.55
C GLU A 400 -11.42 22.46 16.76
N PRO A 401 -10.56 22.77 15.76
CA PRO A 401 -9.70 23.95 15.85
C PRO A 401 -10.54 25.24 15.73
N ASN A 402 -9.98 26.34 16.23
CA ASN A 402 -10.52 27.67 15.98
C ASN A 402 -10.26 28.08 14.51
N ASP A 403 -10.99 29.09 14.01
CA ASP A 403 -10.84 29.65 12.65
C ASP A 403 -9.39 30.09 12.32
N ASP A 404 -8.56 30.39 13.33
CA ASP A 404 -7.13 30.74 13.18
C ASP A 404 -6.18 29.52 13.16
N GLY A 405 -6.73 28.31 13.17
CA GLY A 405 -6.00 27.04 13.22
C GLY A 405 -5.47 26.66 14.61
N SER A 406 -5.67 27.48 15.63
CA SER A 406 -5.29 27.13 17.01
C SER A 406 -6.23 26.06 17.58
N VAL A 407 -5.69 25.16 18.40
CA VAL A 407 -6.48 24.11 19.06
C VAL A 407 -6.98 24.65 20.41
N PRO A 408 -8.30 24.56 20.71
CA PRO A 408 -8.84 24.92 22.02
C PRO A 408 -8.18 24.11 23.14
N THR A 409 -8.30 24.61 24.38
CA THR A 409 -7.89 23.85 25.57
C THR A 409 -8.59 22.50 25.61
N THR A 410 -7.86 21.44 25.91
CA THR A 410 -8.37 20.06 25.92
C THR A 410 -9.61 19.94 26.80
N ALA A 411 -10.66 19.27 26.28
CA ALA A 411 -11.87 18.99 27.04
C ALA A 411 -11.56 18.19 28.32
N PRO A 412 -12.41 18.31 29.38
CA PRO A 412 -12.25 17.52 30.60
C PRO A 412 -12.18 16.01 30.32
N VAL A 413 -11.57 15.24 31.22
CA VAL A 413 -11.60 13.78 31.08
C VAL A 413 -13.01 13.26 31.40
N LEU A 414 -13.57 12.44 30.52
CA LEU A 414 -14.84 11.75 30.77
C LEU A 414 -14.61 10.46 31.58
N ALA A 415 -15.12 10.43 32.81
CA ALA A 415 -15.20 9.20 33.59
C ALA A 415 -16.54 8.49 33.33
N ILE A 416 -16.46 7.20 32.97
CA ILE A 416 -17.63 6.34 32.75
C ILE A 416 -17.59 5.20 33.77
N THR A 417 -18.70 4.95 34.47
CA THR A 417 -18.85 3.83 35.41
C THR A 417 -20.05 2.98 35.05
N GLY A 418 -19.95 1.66 35.18
CA GLY A 418 -21.06 0.72 34.90
C GLY A 418 -20.93 -0.06 33.59
N LEU A 419 -19.89 0.22 32.78
CA LEU A 419 -19.52 -0.62 31.64
C LEU A 419 -18.79 -1.89 32.10
N GLY A 420 -19.08 -3.01 31.45
CA GLY A 420 -18.33 -4.25 31.57
C GLY A 420 -17.05 -4.26 30.71
N PRO A 421 -16.29 -5.36 30.73
CA PRO A 421 -15.13 -5.54 29.85
C PRO A 421 -15.47 -5.28 28.39
N ASN A 422 -14.54 -4.67 27.66
CA ASN A 422 -14.71 -4.28 26.25
C ASN A 422 -15.93 -3.39 26.00
N ASN A 423 -16.18 -2.43 26.89
CA ASN A 423 -17.31 -1.50 26.84
C ASN A 423 -18.69 -2.19 26.72
N ARG A 424 -18.84 -3.37 27.32
CA ARG A 424 -20.10 -4.12 27.27
C ARG A 424 -21.15 -3.46 28.16
N LEU A 425 -22.33 -3.20 27.60
CA LEU A 425 -23.49 -2.71 28.32
C LEU A 425 -24.03 -3.79 29.27
N GLN A 426 -24.24 -3.43 30.54
CA GLN A 426 -24.69 -4.33 31.60
C GLN A 426 -26.00 -3.85 32.22
N PRO A 427 -26.80 -4.73 32.85
CA PRO A 427 -28.09 -4.35 33.45
C PRO A 427 -27.98 -3.50 34.73
N GLY A 428 -26.76 -3.21 35.20
CA GLY A 428 -26.51 -2.29 36.32
C GLY A 428 -26.71 -0.82 35.95
N GLY A 429 -26.48 0.10 36.89
CA GLY A 429 -26.51 1.53 36.58
C GLY A 429 -25.29 1.96 35.75
N LEU A 430 -25.48 2.96 34.88
CA LEU A 430 -24.44 3.58 34.06
C LEU A 430 -24.34 5.06 34.42
N ALA A 431 -23.13 5.61 34.54
CA ALA A 431 -22.95 7.03 34.82
C ALA A 431 -21.79 7.66 34.06
N PHE A 432 -21.95 8.93 33.74
CA PHE A 432 -21.00 9.78 33.02
C PHE A 432 -20.68 11.02 33.85
N ARG A 433 -19.39 11.31 34.07
CA ARG A 433 -18.95 12.46 34.85
C ARG A 433 -17.75 13.14 34.21
N LEU A 434 -17.80 14.46 34.07
CA LEU A 434 -16.66 15.27 33.67
C LEU A 434 -15.74 15.47 34.88
N VAL A 435 -14.53 14.90 34.82
CA VAL A 435 -13.55 14.96 35.92
C VAL A 435 -12.94 16.36 35.99
N ASP A 436 -12.79 16.89 37.20
CA ASP A 436 -12.21 18.21 37.50
C ASP A 436 -12.92 19.41 36.83
N ALA A 437 -14.10 19.21 36.26
CA ALA A 437 -14.94 20.28 35.74
C ALA A 437 -15.63 21.03 36.89
N ALA A 438 -15.69 22.37 36.78
CA ALA A 438 -16.47 23.17 37.71
C ALA A 438 -17.96 22.80 37.67
N PRO A 439 -18.72 22.92 38.77
CA PRO A 439 -20.15 22.71 38.75
C PRO A 439 -20.82 23.65 37.74
N MET A 440 -21.56 23.07 36.78
CA MET A 440 -22.25 23.78 35.70
C MET A 440 -23.65 23.19 35.53
N ALA A 441 -24.60 24.02 35.07
CA ALA A 441 -25.92 23.54 34.68
C ALA A 441 -25.85 22.92 33.28
N LEU A 442 -25.83 21.58 33.20
CA LEU A 442 -25.69 20.82 31.95
C LEU A 442 -26.99 20.14 31.49
N GLN A 443 -28.05 20.17 32.31
CA GLN A 443 -29.24 19.35 32.14
C GLN A 443 -30.09 19.65 30.89
N ASP A 444 -30.09 20.91 30.42
CA ASP A 444 -31.09 21.39 29.47
C ASP A 444 -30.75 20.95 28.03
N ASP A 445 -29.47 21.02 27.63
CA ASP A 445 -29.04 20.86 26.24
C ASP A 445 -28.09 19.69 26.00
N SER A 446 -27.54 19.09 27.06
CA SER A 446 -26.73 17.88 26.93
C SER A 446 -27.56 16.71 26.40
N ASP A 447 -26.92 15.85 25.61
CA ASP A 447 -27.53 14.67 25.01
C ASP A 447 -26.52 13.52 24.88
N GLY A 448 -27.05 12.32 24.71
CA GLY A 448 -26.28 11.14 24.38
C GLY A 448 -27.03 10.36 23.32
N LEU A 449 -26.37 9.97 22.24
CA LEU A 449 -26.96 9.22 21.15
C LEU A 449 -26.26 7.87 21.03
N LEU A 450 -27.05 6.81 21.19
CA LEU A 450 -26.63 5.47 20.80
C LEU A 450 -27.10 5.21 19.37
N SER A 451 -26.17 4.99 18.45
CA SER A 451 -26.44 4.66 17.06
C SER A 451 -25.82 3.32 16.68
N GLY A 452 -26.48 2.58 15.79
CA GLY A 452 -26.00 1.27 15.35
C GLY A 452 -26.66 0.79 14.06
N PRO A 453 -26.50 -0.50 13.73
CA PRO A 453 -27.10 -1.12 12.54
C PRO A 453 -28.63 -0.95 12.48
N ASN A 454 -29.21 -1.12 11.28
CA ASN A 454 -30.67 -1.10 11.05
C ASN A 454 -31.37 0.20 11.50
N ASP A 455 -30.71 1.35 11.28
CA ASP A 455 -31.21 2.70 11.62
C ASP A 455 -31.55 2.88 13.12
N VAL A 456 -30.96 2.06 14.00
CA VAL A 456 -31.14 2.24 15.44
C VAL A 456 -30.48 3.55 15.87
N ALA A 457 -31.29 4.45 16.43
CA ALA A 457 -30.86 5.72 16.99
C ALA A 457 -31.69 6.02 18.25
N ILE A 458 -31.08 5.88 19.43
CA ILE A 458 -31.72 6.07 20.73
C ILE A 458 -31.03 7.20 21.50
N SER A 459 -31.79 8.25 21.84
CA SER A 459 -31.30 9.27 22.76
C SER A 459 -31.32 8.74 24.20
N LEU A 460 -30.19 8.88 24.90
CA LEU A 460 -30.02 8.58 26.31
C LEU A 460 -30.66 9.62 27.21
N LYS A 461 -31.04 10.79 26.68
CA LYS A 461 -31.63 11.90 27.45
C LYS A 461 -32.90 11.50 28.20
N THR A 462 -33.67 10.56 27.65
CA THR A 462 -34.88 10.03 28.26
C THR A 462 -34.63 9.00 29.36
N TYR A 463 -33.40 8.46 29.46
CA TYR A 463 -33.03 7.41 30.41
C TYR A 463 -32.20 7.90 31.58
N TRP A 464 -31.51 9.04 31.44
CA TRP A 464 -30.62 9.55 32.47
C TRP A 464 -31.25 10.66 33.34
N THR A 465 -30.62 10.92 34.47
CA THR A 465 -30.88 12.06 35.36
C THR A 465 -29.58 12.81 35.60
N PHE A 466 -29.65 14.13 35.78
CA PHE A 466 -28.48 14.98 36.05
C PHE A 466 -28.42 15.39 37.52
N ASP A 467 -27.27 15.16 38.16
CA ASP A 467 -26.93 15.70 39.48
C ASP A 467 -25.99 16.90 39.32
N ALA A 468 -26.51 18.10 39.59
CA ALA A 468 -25.77 19.35 39.49
C ALA A 468 -24.64 19.48 40.53
N ALA A 469 -24.72 18.81 41.68
CA ALA A 469 -23.70 18.91 42.71
C ALA A 469 -22.42 18.16 42.32
N SER A 470 -22.57 17.04 41.62
CA SER A 470 -21.44 16.21 41.16
C SER A 470 -21.13 16.34 39.66
N GLY A 471 -21.98 17.03 38.90
CA GLY A 471 -21.87 17.11 37.44
C GLY A 471 -22.05 15.76 36.74
N THR A 472 -22.87 14.87 37.30
CA THR A 472 -22.98 13.47 36.84
C THR A 472 -24.32 13.21 36.15
N PHE A 473 -24.28 12.56 34.99
CA PHE A 473 -25.46 11.96 34.35
C PHE A 473 -25.54 10.48 34.72
N SER A 474 -26.68 10.01 35.23
CA SER A 474 -26.87 8.63 35.69
C SER A 474 -28.10 7.98 35.08
N ILE A 475 -27.93 6.78 34.51
CA ILE A 475 -28.99 5.85 34.12
C ILE A 475 -29.12 4.80 35.23
N GLY A 476 -30.27 4.78 35.92
CA GLY A 476 -30.53 3.79 36.96
C GLY A 476 -30.73 2.38 36.40
N ALA A 477 -30.54 1.34 37.23
CA ALA A 477 -30.62 -0.06 36.78
C ALA A 477 -31.94 -0.41 36.06
N THR A 478 -33.08 0.09 36.54
CA THR A 478 -34.38 -0.12 35.86
C THR A 478 -34.41 0.50 34.47
N ALA A 479 -33.92 1.74 34.33
CA ALA A 479 -33.84 2.42 33.03
C ALA A 479 -32.83 1.72 32.11
N MET A 480 -31.73 1.20 32.67
CA MET A 480 -30.74 0.43 31.90
C MET A 480 -31.33 -0.88 31.38
N GLN A 481 -32.13 -1.60 32.17
CA GLN A 481 -32.82 -2.80 31.70
C GLN A 481 -33.81 -2.49 30.57
N GLN A 482 -34.53 -1.36 30.65
CA GLN A 482 -35.42 -0.90 29.58
C GLN A 482 -34.64 -0.56 28.30
N LEU A 483 -33.52 0.16 28.44
CA LEU A 483 -32.63 0.46 27.31
C LEU A 483 -32.11 -0.83 26.67
N LEU A 484 -31.55 -1.75 27.46
CA LEU A 484 -31.04 -3.04 26.98
C LEU A 484 -32.11 -3.90 26.29
N ALA A 485 -33.36 -3.84 26.75
CA ALA A 485 -34.47 -4.56 26.13
C ALA A 485 -34.89 -3.97 24.76
N SER A 486 -34.61 -2.69 24.53
CA SER A 486 -34.87 -2.03 23.24
C SER A 486 -33.76 -2.24 22.21
N LEU A 487 -32.60 -2.78 22.61
CA LEU A 487 -31.42 -2.92 21.77
C LEU A 487 -31.20 -4.37 21.31
N PRO A 488 -31.08 -4.61 19.98
CA PRO A 488 -30.59 -5.90 19.50
C PRO A 488 -29.14 -6.16 19.94
N ASN A 489 -28.68 -7.42 19.83
CA ASN A 489 -27.27 -7.71 20.04
C ASN A 489 -26.44 -7.10 18.91
N GLY A 490 -25.34 -6.43 19.25
CA GLY A 490 -24.52 -5.72 18.27
C GLY A 490 -23.52 -4.75 18.92
N SER A 491 -22.73 -4.13 18.05
CA SER A 491 -21.85 -3.01 18.37
C SER A 491 -22.57 -1.69 18.08
N TYR A 492 -22.35 -0.68 18.92
CA TYR A 492 -23.01 0.62 18.83
C TYR A 492 -22.01 1.76 19.06
N ASP A 493 -22.18 2.84 18.30
CA ASP A 493 -21.50 4.10 18.56
C ASP A 493 -22.28 4.87 19.62
N LEU A 494 -21.61 5.19 20.73
CA LEU A 494 -22.13 6.07 21.76
C LEU A 494 -21.49 7.45 21.62
N ASN A 495 -22.28 8.42 21.18
CA ASN A 495 -21.87 9.81 21.08
C ASN A 495 -22.48 10.61 22.24
N LEU A 496 -21.67 11.41 22.94
CA LEU A 496 -22.08 12.22 24.08
C LEU A 496 -21.75 13.69 23.79
N ASN A 497 -22.68 14.60 24.04
CA ASN A 497 -22.48 16.04 23.90
C ASN A 497 -22.95 16.74 25.19
N PHE A 498 -22.01 17.34 25.92
CA PHE A 498 -22.28 18.07 27.16
C PHE A 498 -22.23 19.57 26.89
N VAL A 499 -23.27 20.30 27.30
CA VAL A 499 -23.44 21.72 26.97
C VAL A 499 -23.94 22.48 28.20
N SER A 500 -23.27 23.57 28.56
CA SER A 500 -23.74 24.46 29.62
C SER A 500 -24.94 25.30 29.19
N GLN A 501 -25.78 25.67 30.15
CA GLN A 501 -26.99 26.46 29.90
C GLN A 501 -26.70 27.78 29.16
N ASP A 502 -25.58 28.45 29.45
CA ASP A 502 -25.14 29.68 28.77
C ASP A 502 -24.49 29.43 27.39
N GLY A 503 -24.17 28.17 27.07
CA GLY A 503 -23.50 27.76 25.85
C GLY A 503 -22.02 28.16 25.79
N GLU A 504 -21.38 28.56 26.88
CA GLU A 504 -19.95 28.90 26.91
C GLU A 504 -19.05 27.66 27.11
N PHE A 505 -19.61 26.54 27.58
CA PHE A 505 -18.91 25.26 27.70
C PHE A 505 -19.57 24.19 26.82
N THR A 506 -18.74 23.49 26.04
CA THR A 506 -19.12 22.29 25.28
C THR A 506 -18.05 21.22 25.41
N ALA A 507 -18.46 19.95 25.37
CA ALA A 507 -17.53 18.84 25.18
C ALA A 507 -18.24 17.65 24.54
N SER A 508 -17.63 17.06 23.51
CA SER A 508 -18.14 15.86 22.84
C SER A 508 -17.20 14.68 22.91
N TYR A 509 -17.77 13.50 23.17
CA TYR A 509 -17.04 12.23 23.28
C TYR A 509 -17.72 11.15 22.44
N ALA A 510 -16.92 10.22 21.93
CA ALA A 510 -17.39 9.03 21.23
C ALA A 510 -16.71 7.79 21.78
N LEU A 511 -17.43 6.67 21.82
CA LEU A 511 -16.87 5.35 22.07
C LEU A 511 -17.75 4.26 21.49
N ILE A 512 -17.17 3.09 21.24
CA ILE A 512 -17.93 1.89 20.90
C ILE A 512 -18.41 1.22 22.19
N VAL A 513 -19.68 0.84 22.23
CA VAL A 513 -20.28 0.02 23.30
C VAL A 513 -20.93 -1.23 22.71
N ILE A 514 -20.94 -2.31 23.49
CA ILE A 514 -21.38 -3.63 22.99
C ILE A 514 -22.59 -4.12 23.77
N LYS A 515 -23.61 -4.57 23.04
CA LYS A 515 -24.72 -5.37 23.58
C LYS A 515 -24.54 -6.82 23.10
N SER A 516 -24.28 -7.76 24.01
CA SER A 516 -24.34 -9.18 23.66
C SER A 516 -24.68 -10.06 24.87
N GLY A 517 -25.41 -11.13 24.62
CA GLY A 517 -25.65 -12.24 25.55
C GLY A 517 -25.48 -13.62 24.90
N ILE A 518 -24.84 -13.71 23.73
CA ILE A 518 -24.74 -14.96 22.96
C ILE A 518 -23.53 -15.78 23.44
N VAL A 519 -23.72 -17.07 23.63
CA VAL A 519 -22.65 -18.02 23.95
C VAL A 519 -22.40 -18.94 22.76
N LEU A 520 -21.14 -19.05 22.34
CA LEU A 520 -20.70 -20.02 21.34
C LEU A 520 -19.91 -21.14 22.03
N GLN A 521 -20.40 -22.37 21.92
CA GLN A 521 -19.76 -23.58 22.44
C GLN A 521 -19.18 -24.38 21.29
N GLY A 522 -18.03 -25.00 21.48
CA GLY A 522 -17.40 -25.81 20.45
C GLY A 522 -16.78 -27.10 20.97
N GLN A 523 -16.71 -28.09 20.08
CA GLN A 523 -16.19 -29.42 20.38
C GLN A 523 -15.29 -29.91 19.26
N LEU A 524 -14.03 -30.21 19.58
CA LEU A 524 -13.10 -30.87 18.68
C LEU A 524 -13.38 -32.38 18.62
N ARG A 525 -13.51 -32.89 17.40
CA ARG A 525 -13.90 -34.26 17.05
C ARG A 525 -12.79 -34.93 16.25
N THR A 526 -12.65 -36.23 16.39
CA THR A 526 -11.86 -37.06 15.46
C THR A 526 -12.65 -37.29 14.17
N PRO A 527 -12.01 -37.72 13.06
CA PRO A 527 -12.73 -38.11 11.84
C PRO A 527 -13.77 -39.23 12.06
N ALA A 528 -13.64 -40.02 13.13
CA ALA A 528 -14.59 -41.05 13.52
C ALA A 528 -15.78 -40.54 14.36
N GLY A 529 -15.84 -39.23 14.67
CA GLY A 529 -16.94 -38.59 15.40
C GLY A 529 -16.80 -38.58 16.94
N GLY A 530 -15.84 -39.31 17.50
CA GLY A 530 -15.50 -39.22 18.94
C GLY A 530 -14.70 -37.96 19.28
N ASN A 531 -14.57 -37.62 20.55
CA ASN A 531 -13.82 -36.43 20.99
C ASN A 531 -12.33 -36.51 20.65
N ALA A 532 -11.75 -35.41 20.18
CA ALA A 532 -10.32 -35.31 19.94
C ALA A 532 -9.59 -35.07 21.27
N THR A 533 -8.85 -36.07 21.75
CA THR A 533 -8.05 -35.98 22.98
C THR A 533 -6.60 -35.56 22.69
N GLY A 534 -5.90 -35.01 23.70
CA GLY A 534 -4.51 -34.56 23.58
C GLY A 534 -4.32 -33.12 23.11
N LEU A 535 -5.41 -32.34 23.04
CA LEU A 535 -5.40 -30.93 22.65
C LEU A 535 -5.59 -29.97 23.84
N ALA A 536 -5.58 -30.49 25.06
CA ALA A 536 -5.74 -29.70 26.28
C ALA A 536 -4.70 -28.58 26.34
N GLY A 537 -5.15 -27.35 26.62
CA GLY A 537 -4.29 -26.17 26.69
C GLY A 537 -3.97 -25.53 25.34
N LYS A 538 -4.33 -26.16 24.20
CA LYS A 538 -4.35 -25.47 22.91
C LYS A 538 -5.40 -24.37 22.92
N LYS A 539 -5.30 -23.44 21.98
CA LYS A 539 -6.19 -22.28 21.90
C LYS A 539 -7.02 -22.34 20.62
N MET A 540 -8.30 -22.00 20.72
CA MET A 540 -9.16 -21.69 19.59
C MET A 540 -9.21 -20.18 19.43
N LEU A 541 -8.92 -19.69 18.23
CA LEU A 541 -8.96 -18.29 17.86
C LEU A 541 -10.28 -18.01 17.14
N LEU A 542 -10.98 -16.93 17.51
CA LEU A 542 -12.22 -16.49 16.90
C LEU A 542 -12.02 -15.12 16.25
N ALA A 543 -12.35 -15.00 14.96
CA ALA A 543 -12.22 -13.76 14.20
C ALA A 543 -13.46 -13.46 13.36
N GLY A 544 -14.21 -12.41 13.74
CA GLY A 544 -15.41 -11.95 13.03
C GLY A 544 -15.11 -11.12 11.78
N TYR A 545 -15.86 -11.33 10.72
CA TYR A 545 -15.67 -10.63 9.45
C TYR A 545 -16.31 -9.24 9.43
N ASN A 546 -17.47 -9.05 10.07
CA ASN A 546 -18.23 -7.80 9.99
C ASN A 546 -18.13 -6.93 11.25
N ASN A 547 -18.33 -7.52 12.44
CA ASN A 547 -18.25 -6.82 13.72
C ASN A 547 -16.83 -6.79 14.29
N HIS A 548 -15.87 -7.39 13.58
CA HIS A 548 -14.45 -7.41 13.91
C HIS A 548 -14.09 -7.94 15.31
N GLN A 549 -15.02 -8.61 15.99
CA GLN A 549 -14.76 -9.20 17.30
C GLN A 549 -13.66 -10.26 17.18
N ARG A 550 -12.70 -10.22 18.11
CA ARG A 550 -11.57 -11.16 18.18
C ARG A 550 -11.46 -11.73 19.59
N GLN A 551 -11.60 -13.04 19.73
CA GLN A 551 -11.52 -13.71 21.04
C GLN A 551 -10.62 -14.94 20.96
N VAL A 552 -10.15 -15.40 22.13
CA VAL A 552 -9.37 -16.64 22.26
C VAL A 552 -9.93 -17.47 23.41
N ALA A 553 -10.15 -18.77 23.16
CA ALA A 553 -10.63 -19.73 24.15
C ALA A 553 -9.61 -20.86 24.32
N VAL A 554 -9.45 -21.36 25.54
CA VAL A 554 -8.62 -22.54 25.81
C VAL A 554 -9.43 -23.81 25.58
N VAL A 555 -8.81 -24.78 24.92
CA VAL A 555 -9.36 -26.11 24.68
C VAL A 555 -9.12 -26.99 25.91
N ASP A 556 -10.16 -27.63 26.42
CA ASP A 556 -10.06 -28.51 27.58
C ASP A 556 -9.58 -29.93 27.22
N ALA A 557 -9.48 -30.82 28.23
CA ALA A 557 -9.02 -32.20 28.05
C ALA A 557 -9.95 -33.07 27.20
N THR A 558 -11.22 -32.67 27.07
CA THR A 558 -12.23 -33.35 26.26
C THR A 558 -12.32 -32.78 24.84
N GLY A 559 -11.57 -31.73 24.53
CA GLY A 559 -11.60 -31.02 23.25
C GLY A 559 -12.67 -29.94 23.16
N ALA A 560 -13.32 -29.58 24.27
CA ALA A 560 -14.34 -28.54 24.31
C ALA A 560 -13.73 -27.15 24.53
N PHE A 561 -14.42 -26.11 24.04
CA PHE A 561 -14.09 -24.69 24.22
C PHE A 561 -15.37 -23.84 24.18
N HIS A 562 -15.34 -22.61 24.68
CA HIS A 562 -16.47 -21.68 24.55
C HIS A 562 -16.03 -20.22 24.49
N PHE A 563 -16.88 -19.38 23.92
CA PHE A 563 -16.75 -17.93 23.83
C PHE A 563 -18.02 -17.26 24.35
N ASP A 564 -17.85 -16.22 25.16
CA ASP A 564 -18.97 -15.50 25.79
C ASP A 564 -19.21 -14.12 25.16
N GLY A 565 -20.49 -13.77 25.06
CA GLY A 565 -20.93 -12.49 24.51
C GLY A 565 -20.43 -12.26 23.09
N VAL A 566 -20.57 -13.29 22.26
CA VAL A 566 -20.26 -13.23 20.83
C VAL A 566 -21.29 -12.33 20.13
N LEU A 567 -20.87 -11.54 19.15
CA LEU A 567 -21.78 -10.69 18.38
C LEU A 567 -22.37 -11.45 17.19
N PRO A 568 -23.57 -11.07 16.70
CA PRO A 568 -24.05 -11.57 15.41
C PRO A 568 -23.01 -11.27 14.31
N ASP A 569 -22.47 -12.31 13.69
CA ASP A 569 -21.43 -12.19 12.66
C ASP A 569 -21.21 -13.55 11.98
N THR A 570 -20.39 -13.57 10.94
CA THR A 570 -19.69 -14.76 10.48
C THR A 570 -18.27 -14.73 11.04
N TYR A 571 -17.87 -15.83 11.66
CA TYR A 571 -16.57 -15.99 12.30
C TYR A 571 -15.71 -17.03 11.59
N GLN A 572 -14.42 -16.74 11.48
CA GLN A 572 -13.40 -17.76 11.31
C GLN A 572 -13.00 -18.29 12.69
N LEU A 573 -13.06 -19.61 12.87
CA LEU A 573 -12.49 -20.31 14.02
C LEU A 573 -11.23 -21.05 13.56
N THR A 574 -10.10 -20.78 14.21
CA THR A 574 -8.81 -21.37 13.85
C THR A 574 -8.13 -21.95 15.08
N LEU A 575 -7.77 -23.24 15.03
CA LEU A 575 -6.98 -23.85 16.09
C LEU A 575 -5.54 -23.32 16.03
N ASN A 576 -5.01 -22.90 17.17
CA ASN A 576 -3.60 -22.52 17.31
C ASN A 576 -2.69 -23.77 17.30
N ASP A 577 -2.39 -24.25 16.10
CA ASP A 577 -1.36 -25.24 15.83
C ASP A 577 -0.22 -24.60 15.02
N LEU A 578 0.85 -24.16 15.69
CA LEU A 578 2.00 -23.54 15.02
C LEU A 578 2.81 -24.52 14.15
N VAL A 579 2.64 -25.84 14.35
CA VAL A 579 3.29 -26.85 13.51
C VAL A 579 2.57 -26.94 12.16
N HIS A 580 1.24 -26.90 12.17
CA HIS A 580 0.38 -26.87 10.98
C HIS A 580 -0.51 -25.61 10.98
N PRO A 581 0.08 -24.42 10.79
CA PRO A 581 -0.63 -23.16 10.94
C PRO A 581 -1.81 -23.10 9.96
N ASN A 582 -2.97 -22.65 10.46
CA ASN A 582 -4.20 -22.45 9.70
C ASN A 582 -4.84 -23.72 9.09
N VAL A 583 -4.38 -24.91 9.47
CA VAL A 583 -4.87 -26.17 8.89
C VAL A 583 -6.17 -26.68 9.52
N VAL A 584 -6.49 -26.26 10.74
CA VAL A 584 -7.80 -26.54 11.36
C VAL A 584 -8.52 -25.21 11.48
N SER A 585 -9.27 -24.90 10.44
CA SER A 585 -9.96 -23.63 10.27
C SER A 585 -11.38 -23.90 9.73
N VAL A 586 -12.40 -23.44 10.46
CA VAL A 586 -13.81 -23.59 10.06
C VAL A 586 -14.58 -22.30 10.28
N SER A 587 -15.73 -22.19 9.63
CA SER A 587 -16.56 -20.99 9.74
C SER A 587 -17.76 -21.22 10.65
N ALA A 588 -18.10 -20.19 11.43
CA ALA A 588 -19.24 -20.20 12.33
C ALA A 588 -20.09 -18.94 12.14
N VAL A 589 -21.32 -19.08 11.67
CA VAL A 589 -22.30 -17.99 11.61
C VAL A 589 -23.09 -17.89 12.91
N VAL A 590 -23.28 -16.68 13.39
CA VAL A 590 -24.07 -16.33 14.58
C VAL A 590 -25.18 -15.38 14.14
N PHE A 591 -26.43 -15.81 14.24
CA PHE A 591 -27.59 -15.00 13.85
C PHE A 591 -27.99 -14.01 14.96
N GLU A 592 -28.68 -12.94 14.57
CA GLU A 592 -29.05 -11.83 15.48
C GLU A 592 -29.91 -12.26 16.68
N ASN A 593 -30.77 -13.26 16.48
CA ASN A 593 -31.70 -13.79 17.47
C ASN A 593 -31.20 -15.04 18.21
N SER A 594 -29.95 -15.44 18.00
CA SER A 594 -29.36 -16.59 18.70
C SER A 594 -28.98 -16.23 20.14
N SER A 595 -29.13 -17.20 21.03
CA SER A 595 -28.58 -17.16 22.39
C SER A 595 -27.51 -18.23 22.59
N ASN A 596 -27.66 -19.39 21.94
CA ASN A 596 -26.73 -20.52 22.03
C ASN A 596 -26.33 -21.00 20.63
N VAL A 597 -25.03 -21.02 20.37
CA VAL A 597 -24.44 -21.51 19.12
C VAL A 597 -23.50 -22.66 19.45
N ASN A 598 -23.59 -23.77 18.71
CA ASN A 598 -22.72 -24.93 18.87
C ASN A 598 -21.93 -25.17 17.57
N VAL A 599 -20.64 -25.49 17.70
CA VAL A 599 -19.78 -25.86 16.58
C VAL A 599 -19.04 -27.16 16.83
N ASP A 600 -19.23 -28.15 15.96
CA ASP A 600 -18.38 -29.35 15.93
C ASP A 600 -17.26 -29.15 14.91
N ILE A 601 -16.00 -29.36 15.32
CA ILE A 601 -14.80 -29.18 14.49
C ILE A 601 -14.02 -30.48 14.40
N VAL A 602 -13.76 -30.98 13.20
CA VAL A 602 -12.95 -32.19 12.99
C VAL A 602 -11.46 -31.84 13.02
N TYR A 603 -10.73 -32.48 13.93
CA TYR A 603 -9.26 -32.48 13.99
C TYR A 603 -8.72 -33.75 13.31
N PRO A 604 -8.16 -33.65 12.09
CA PRO A 604 -7.81 -34.82 11.28
C PRO A 604 -6.45 -35.43 11.62
N TYR A 605 -5.71 -34.89 12.60
CA TYR A 605 -4.35 -35.35 12.92
C TYR A 605 -4.32 -36.30 14.12
N ALA A 606 -3.30 -37.16 14.14
CA ALA A 606 -2.95 -37.95 15.32
C ALA A 606 -2.11 -37.14 16.31
N ALA A 607 -1.95 -37.66 17.54
CA ALA A 607 -0.99 -37.11 18.50
C ALA A 607 0.45 -37.09 17.95
N SER A 608 0.78 -38.02 17.04
CA SER A 608 2.05 -38.06 16.31
C SER A 608 2.12 -37.10 15.12
N LEU A 609 1.12 -36.22 14.96
CA LEU A 609 1.04 -35.22 13.89
C LEU A 609 0.88 -35.79 12.46
N ALA A 610 0.70 -37.10 12.31
CA ALA A 610 0.32 -37.73 11.05
C ALA A 610 -1.19 -37.62 10.78
N LEU A 611 -1.59 -37.51 9.51
CA LEU A 611 -3.00 -37.51 9.10
C LEU A 611 -3.69 -38.83 9.52
N ARG A 612 -4.88 -38.75 10.15
CA ARG A 612 -5.73 -39.90 10.48
C ARG A 612 -6.75 -40.12 9.37
N GLY A 613 -6.51 -41.13 8.52
CA GLY A 613 -7.41 -41.51 7.42
C GLY A 613 -6.91 -41.02 6.04
N GLY A 614 -7.63 -41.41 4.98
CA GLY A 614 -7.26 -41.07 3.60
C GLY A 614 -7.45 -39.59 3.25
N VAL A 615 -6.84 -39.15 2.15
CA VAL A 615 -6.83 -37.75 1.63
C VAL A 615 -8.17 -37.35 0.97
N GLN A 616 -9.30 -37.80 1.52
CA GLN A 616 -10.63 -37.54 0.96
C GLN A 616 -11.21 -36.24 1.52
N THR A 617 -12.03 -35.55 0.72
CA THR A 617 -12.80 -34.39 1.15
C THR A 617 -13.81 -34.77 2.24
N TYR A 618 -13.97 -33.95 3.26
CA TYR A 618 -14.86 -34.20 4.40
C TYR A 618 -15.49 -32.91 4.94
N ALA A 619 -16.50 -33.05 5.79
CA ALA A 619 -17.07 -31.94 6.55
C ALA A 619 -16.22 -31.65 7.79
N ALA A 620 -15.48 -30.56 7.77
CA ALA A 620 -14.58 -30.16 8.86
C ALA A 620 -15.30 -29.40 9.99
N GLY A 621 -16.38 -28.69 9.67
CA GLY A 621 -17.12 -27.88 10.64
C GLY A 621 -18.63 -28.03 10.45
N ARG A 622 -19.39 -28.06 11.54
CA ARG A 622 -20.86 -28.00 11.51
C ARG A 622 -21.37 -27.08 12.61
N VAL A 623 -22.22 -26.14 12.24
CA VAL A 623 -22.81 -25.16 13.17
C VAL A 623 -24.29 -25.45 13.38
N THR A 624 -24.74 -25.39 14.64
CA THR A 624 -26.16 -25.40 15.01
C THR A 624 -26.44 -24.29 16.02
N GLN A 625 -27.63 -23.70 15.99
CA GLN A 625 -28.01 -22.62 16.91
C GLN A 625 -29.52 -22.57 17.13
N ASP A 626 -29.95 -21.89 18.18
CA ASP A 626 -31.36 -21.69 18.53
C ASP A 626 -32.02 -20.54 17.75
N GLY A 627 -31.23 -19.57 17.27
CA GLY A 627 -31.70 -18.52 16.38
C GLY A 627 -31.99 -19.00 14.96
N ALA A 628 -32.98 -18.39 14.33
CA ALA A 628 -33.33 -18.66 12.95
C ALA A 628 -32.39 -17.89 12.01
N GLY A 629 -31.79 -18.62 11.07
CA GLY A 629 -31.05 -18.03 9.97
C GLY A 629 -31.96 -17.32 8.97
N PRO A 630 -31.36 -16.63 7.99
CA PRO A 630 -32.13 -16.03 6.92
C PRO A 630 -32.92 -17.08 6.13
N PRO A 631 -34.06 -16.73 5.52
CA PRO A 631 -34.78 -17.63 4.62
C PRO A 631 -33.85 -18.13 3.51
N ALA A 632 -34.04 -19.36 3.01
CA ALA A 632 -33.29 -19.79 1.84
C ALA A 632 -33.62 -18.90 0.63
N ARG A 633 -32.61 -18.56 -0.19
CA ARG A 633 -32.82 -17.78 -1.41
C ARG A 633 -33.76 -18.52 -2.36
N ASP A 634 -34.80 -17.83 -2.86
CA ASP A 634 -35.72 -18.37 -3.87
C ASP A 634 -35.06 -18.31 -5.25
N LEU A 635 -34.17 -19.27 -5.51
CA LEU A 635 -33.47 -19.42 -6.77
C LEU A 635 -34.03 -20.66 -7.48
N PRO A 636 -34.27 -20.59 -8.81
CA PRO A 636 -34.54 -21.80 -9.57
C PRO A 636 -33.39 -22.78 -9.30
N ALA A 637 -33.71 -24.07 -9.13
CA ALA A 637 -32.71 -25.10 -8.90
C ALA A 637 -31.65 -25.00 -9.98
N SER A 638 -30.54 -24.36 -9.65
CA SER A 638 -29.50 -24.09 -10.63
C SER A 638 -28.91 -25.45 -10.98
N PRO A 639 -28.71 -25.79 -12.27
CA PRO A 639 -27.81 -26.88 -12.57
C PRO A 639 -26.53 -26.59 -11.80
N ARG A 640 -26.08 -27.58 -11.01
CA ARG A 640 -24.76 -27.58 -10.37
C ARG A 640 -23.81 -26.98 -11.39
N ALA A 641 -23.24 -25.80 -11.09
CA ALA A 641 -22.40 -25.08 -12.05
C ALA A 641 -21.51 -26.14 -12.69
N ALA A 642 -21.63 -26.29 -14.03
CA ALA A 642 -20.79 -27.22 -14.76
C ALA A 642 -19.38 -26.90 -14.27
N GLY A 643 -18.72 -27.88 -13.65
CA GLY A 643 -17.43 -27.65 -13.03
C GLY A 643 -16.61 -26.89 -14.04
N ASP A 644 -16.20 -25.66 -13.69
CA ASP A 644 -15.25 -24.93 -14.52
C ASP A 644 -14.18 -25.94 -14.87
N ALA A 645 -13.99 -26.11 -16.19
CA ALA A 645 -13.25 -27.21 -16.75
C ALA A 645 -12.03 -27.44 -15.87
N THR A 646 -11.96 -28.61 -15.21
CA THR A 646 -10.77 -29.02 -14.46
C THR A 646 -9.61 -28.64 -15.36
N PRO A 647 -8.75 -27.66 -14.97
CA PRO A 647 -7.66 -27.24 -15.82
C PRO A 647 -6.96 -28.52 -16.23
N GLN A 648 -6.79 -28.73 -17.54
CA GLN A 648 -6.09 -29.90 -18.02
C GLN A 648 -4.73 -29.86 -17.33
N ALA A 649 -4.53 -30.77 -16.36
CA ALA A 649 -3.35 -30.78 -15.53
C ALA A 649 -2.15 -30.85 -16.48
N ASP A 650 -1.31 -29.81 -16.45
CA ASP A 650 0.01 -29.89 -17.05
C ASP A 650 0.73 -31.09 -16.44
N GLU A 651 1.56 -31.77 -17.23
CA GLU A 651 2.32 -32.93 -16.76
C GLU A 651 3.10 -32.58 -15.48
N GLY A 652 2.74 -33.20 -14.34
CA GLY A 652 3.33 -32.93 -13.03
C GLY A 652 2.59 -31.90 -12.15
N SER A 653 1.37 -31.46 -12.50
CA SER A 653 0.52 -30.63 -11.64
C SER A 653 -0.59 -31.44 -10.93
N LYS A 654 -1.06 -30.95 -9.77
CA LYS A 654 -2.18 -31.52 -9.02
C LYS A 654 -3.05 -30.43 -8.38
N THR A 655 -4.36 -30.54 -8.58
CA THR A 655 -5.36 -29.61 -8.02
C THR A 655 -6.10 -30.24 -6.84
N PHE A 656 -6.30 -29.45 -5.79
CA PHE A 656 -7.11 -29.76 -4.62
C PHE A 656 -8.26 -28.76 -4.57
N THR A 657 -9.49 -29.23 -4.36
CA THR A 657 -10.70 -28.40 -4.49
C THR A 657 -11.63 -28.62 -3.31
N ALA A 658 -12.14 -27.55 -2.73
CA ALA A 658 -13.27 -27.56 -1.81
C ALA A 658 -14.44 -26.79 -2.43
N ILE A 659 -15.64 -27.38 -2.38
CA ILE A 659 -16.88 -26.79 -2.87
C ILE A 659 -17.81 -26.70 -1.67
N ALA A 660 -18.29 -25.49 -1.38
CA ALA A 660 -19.31 -25.27 -0.37
C ALA A 660 -20.54 -26.14 -0.70
N ALA A 661 -21.07 -26.84 0.30
CA ALA A 661 -22.16 -27.80 0.11
C ALA A 661 -23.38 -27.43 0.95
N ALA A 662 -23.63 -28.16 2.03
CA ALA A 662 -24.76 -27.87 2.91
C ALA A 662 -24.55 -26.58 3.70
N GLN A 663 -25.67 -25.99 4.10
CA GLN A 663 -25.72 -24.79 4.92
C GLN A 663 -24.91 -24.94 6.21
N ASN A 664 -24.11 -23.91 6.50
CA ASN A 664 -23.30 -23.75 7.70
C ASN A 664 -22.40 -24.96 7.99
N GLN A 665 -21.94 -25.61 6.92
CA GLN A 665 -21.03 -26.75 6.97
C GLN A 665 -19.74 -26.44 6.20
N THR A 666 -18.61 -26.41 6.89
CA THR A 666 -17.30 -26.21 6.25
C THR A 666 -16.86 -27.51 5.60
N ILE A 667 -16.69 -27.50 4.28
CA ILE A 667 -16.14 -28.61 3.51
C ILE A 667 -14.65 -28.40 3.32
N THR A 668 -13.84 -29.41 3.61
CA THR A 668 -12.36 -29.34 3.54
C THR A 668 -11.78 -30.50 2.74
N SER A 669 -10.83 -30.18 1.88
CA SER A 669 -10.02 -31.14 1.13
C SER A 669 -8.55 -31.04 1.58
N PRO A 670 -7.97 -32.12 2.15
CA PRO A 670 -6.56 -32.13 2.53
C PRO A 670 -5.63 -32.03 1.32
N ILE A 671 -4.54 -31.28 1.47
CA ILE A 671 -3.44 -31.22 0.50
C ILE A 671 -2.42 -32.29 0.86
N ALA A 672 -2.04 -33.08 -0.14
CA ALA A 672 -0.94 -34.04 -0.06
C ALA A 672 -0.26 -34.14 -1.43
N PHE A 673 0.95 -33.58 -1.52
CA PHE A 673 1.71 -33.49 -2.76
C PHE A 673 3.19 -33.78 -2.50
N THR A 674 3.80 -34.63 -3.33
CA THR A 674 5.21 -34.99 -3.21
C THR A 674 5.98 -34.37 -4.37
N VAL A 675 6.93 -33.50 -4.02
CA VAL A 675 7.86 -32.86 -4.94
C VAL A 675 9.07 -33.78 -5.11
N PRO A 676 9.38 -34.25 -6.33
CA PRO A 676 10.52 -35.12 -6.57
C PRO A 676 11.88 -34.51 -6.19
N GLN A 677 12.86 -35.37 -5.91
CA GLN A 677 14.25 -34.96 -5.72
C GLN A 677 14.76 -34.24 -6.98
N GLY A 678 15.48 -33.13 -6.80
CA GLY A 678 16.08 -32.34 -7.88
C GLY A 678 15.15 -31.29 -8.51
N THR A 679 13.88 -31.19 -8.10
CA THR A 679 12.99 -30.11 -8.54
C THR A 679 13.50 -28.77 -8.04
N LYS A 680 13.63 -27.78 -8.93
CA LYS A 680 14.12 -26.44 -8.56
C LYS A 680 13.02 -25.56 -7.99
N ASN A 681 11.86 -25.51 -8.65
CA ASN A 681 10.78 -24.60 -8.28
C ASN A 681 9.46 -25.35 -8.16
N VAL A 682 8.60 -24.88 -7.26
CA VAL A 682 7.20 -25.29 -7.16
C VAL A 682 6.32 -24.09 -7.48
N GLY A 683 5.45 -24.25 -8.47
CA GLY A 683 4.40 -23.28 -8.76
C GLY A 683 3.18 -23.54 -7.88
N VAL A 684 2.58 -22.46 -7.37
CA VAL A 684 1.33 -22.52 -6.61
C VAL A 684 0.34 -21.57 -7.26
N LYS A 685 -0.86 -22.05 -7.57
CA LYS A 685 -1.99 -21.23 -8.02
C LYS A 685 -3.20 -21.49 -7.13
N ILE A 686 -3.75 -20.41 -6.60
CA ILE A 686 -4.87 -20.46 -5.66
C ILE A 686 -5.99 -19.66 -6.27
N THR A 687 -7.16 -20.29 -6.41
CA THR A 687 -8.34 -19.63 -6.97
C THR A 687 -9.48 -19.76 -5.98
N VAL A 688 -10.18 -18.65 -5.74
CA VAL A 688 -11.45 -18.67 -5.03
C VAL A 688 -12.50 -18.06 -5.94
N SER A 689 -13.62 -18.76 -6.13
CA SER A 689 -14.73 -18.31 -6.95
C SER A 689 -16.04 -18.42 -6.17
N THR A 690 -16.92 -17.45 -6.31
CA THR A 690 -18.25 -17.48 -5.69
C THR A 690 -19.34 -17.16 -6.71
N ALA A 691 -20.42 -17.95 -6.66
CA ALA A 691 -21.61 -17.68 -7.47
C ALA A 691 -22.50 -16.57 -6.86
N GLU A 692 -22.13 -16.03 -5.69
CA GLU A 692 -22.82 -14.92 -5.06
C GLU A 692 -22.53 -13.56 -5.71
N TYR A 693 -21.39 -13.44 -6.39
CA TYR A 693 -21.04 -12.24 -7.13
C TYR A 693 -21.79 -12.15 -8.47
N PRO A 694 -22.22 -10.94 -8.90
CA PRO A 694 -22.10 -9.67 -8.19
C PRO A 694 -23.17 -9.46 -7.13
N THR A 695 -24.39 -9.95 -7.38
CA THR A 695 -25.62 -9.51 -6.73
C THR A 695 -25.57 -9.48 -5.20
N TYR A 696 -25.09 -10.55 -4.56
CA TYR A 696 -25.16 -10.70 -3.11
C TYR A 696 -23.93 -10.11 -2.41
N THR A 697 -22.74 -10.33 -2.99
CA THR A 697 -21.49 -9.78 -2.45
C THR A 697 -21.45 -8.25 -2.48
N THR A 698 -21.89 -7.60 -3.58
CA THR A 698 -21.91 -6.13 -3.67
C THR A 698 -22.96 -5.51 -2.75
N ALA A 699 -24.03 -6.25 -2.46
CA ALA A 699 -25.08 -5.84 -1.54
C ALA A 699 -24.74 -6.11 -0.06
N GLN A 700 -23.55 -6.67 0.23
CA GLN A 700 -23.14 -7.08 1.58
C GLN A 700 -24.20 -7.98 2.25
N SER A 701 -24.66 -9.00 1.52
CA SER A 701 -25.81 -9.79 1.95
C SER A 701 -25.52 -10.62 3.21
N GLN A 702 -26.58 -11.00 3.93
CA GLN A 702 -26.51 -11.90 5.08
C GLN A 702 -26.05 -13.34 4.75
N TYR A 703 -26.07 -13.73 3.46
CA TYR A 703 -25.41 -14.94 2.97
C TYR A 703 -23.98 -14.52 2.62
N ASN A 704 -23.06 -14.72 3.55
CA ASN A 704 -21.67 -14.31 3.41
C ASN A 704 -20.78 -15.55 3.46
N ASP A 705 -20.80 -16.32 2.36
CA ASP A 705 -19.95 -17.50 2.20
C ASP A 705 -18.50 -17.25 2.58
N THR A 706 -17.82 -18.32 3.01
CA THR A 706 -16.42 -18.21 3.46
C THR A 706 -15.53 -19.26 2.81
N TRP A 707 -14.24 -18.96 2.78
CA TRP A 707 -13.22 -19.79 2.20
C TRP A 707 -11.94 -19.72 3.03
N SER A 708 -11.13 -20.78 2.96
CA SER A 708 -9.79 -20.79 3.53
C SER A 708 -8.88 -21.74 2.78
N TYR A 709 -7.58 -21.46 2.80
CA TYR A 709 -6.56 -22.39 2.36
C TYR A 709 -5.32 -22.27 3.25
N ALA A 710 -4.55 -23.35 3.32
CA ALA A 710 -3.24 -23.36 3.93
C ALA A 710 -2.37 -24.38 3.19
N VAL A 711 -1.22 -23.95 2.65
CA VAL A 711 -0.19 -24.82 2.07
C VAL A 711 1.00 -24.81 3.02
N THR A 712 1.44 -26.00 3.43
CA THR A 712 2.50 -26.19 4.43
C THR A 712 3.65 -27.02 3.84
N GLY A 713 4.85 -26.84 4.38
CA GLY A 713 6.08 -27.52 3.94
C GLY A 713 6.86 -26.80 2.84
N LEU A 714 6.34 -25.69 2.30
CA LEU A 714 7.10 -24.83 1.39
C LEU A 714 8.00 -23.86 2.18
N PRO A 715 9.28 -23.72 1.81
CA PRO A 715 10.22 -22.87 2.52
C PRO A 715 10.00 -21.39 2.21
N GLY A 716 10.15 -20.53 3.23
CA GLY A 716 10.28 -19.09 3.03
C GLY A 716 9.05 -18.36 2.49
N VAL A 717 7.89 -19.02 2.40
CA VAL A 717 6.63 -18.40 1.95
C VAL A 717 5.49 -18.73 2.91
N ASN A 718 4.60 -17.74 3.13
CA ASN A 718 3.35 -17.95 3.86
C ASN A 718 2.18 -18.04 2.87
N LEU A 719 1.69 -19.27 2.69
CA LEU A 719 0.61 -19.60 1.77
C LEU A 719 -0.63 -20.05 2.55
N ALA A 720 -1.15 -19.16 3.38
CA ALA A 720 -2.43 -19.35 4.06
C ALA A 720 -3.24 -18.07 4.05
N ALA A 721 -4.53 -18.17 3.78
CA ALA A 721 -5.47 -17.08 3.92
C ALA A 721 -6.88 -17.61 4.15
N THR A 722 -7.71 -16.77 4.76
CA THR A 722 -9.14 -17.01 4.94
C THR A 722 -9.90 -15.74 4.57
N GLY A 723 -11.16 -15.88 4.18
CA GLY A 723 -11.98 -14.73 3.84
C GLY A 723 -13.46 -15.06 3.78
N ALA A 724 -14.25 -13.99 3.75
CA ALA A 724 -15.67 -14.04 3.48
C ALA A 724 -15.98 -13.26 2.20
N VAL A 725 -16.94 -13.74 1.42
CA VAL A 725 -17.14 -13.30 0.03
C VAL A 725 -17.66 -11.86 -0.07
N ASN A 726 -18.37 -11.36 0.93
CA ASN A 726 -18.76 -9.94 0.99
C ASN A 726 -17.54 -9.01 0.97
N GLN A 727 -16.43 -9.42 1.58
CA GLN A 727 -15.21 -8.63 1.61
C GLN A 727 -14.32 -8.95 0.42
N SER A 728 -14.02 -10.23 0.19
CA SER A 728 -13.00 -10.64 -0.80
C SER A 728 -13.49 -10.65 -2.24
N HIS A 729 -14.80 -10.76 -2.45
CA HIS A 729 -15.44 -10.83 -3.77
C HIS A 729 -16.37 -9.64 -4.00
N PHE A 730 -16.14 -8.50 -3.33
CA PHE A 730 -16.95 -7.29 -3.54
C PHE A 730 -16.87 -6.78 -4.99
N THR A 731 -15.66 -6.81 -5.56
CA THR A 731 -15.41 -6.27 -6.90
C THR A 731 -15.33 -7.35 -7.96
N GLN A 732 -15.20 -8.64 -7.62
CA GLN A 732 -15.06 -9.71 -8.61
C GLN A 732 -15.55 -11.05 -8.07
N GLY A 733 -16.02 -11.90 -8.99
CA GLY A 733 -16.50 -13.24 -8.64
C GLY A 733 -15.39 -14.27 -8.46
N THR A 734 -14.16 -13.96 -8.89
CA THR A 734 -13.00 -14.84 -8.72
C THR A 734 -11.77 -14.03 -8.34
N ILE A 735 -11.06 -14.51 -7.32
CA ILE A 735 -9.73 -14.00 -6.93
C ILE A 735 -8.67 -15.06 -7.21
N VAL A 736 -7.48 -14.64 -7.65
CA VAL A 736 -6.36 -15.55 -7.92
C VAL A 736 -5.07 -15.04 -7.29
N ARG A 737 -4.37 -15.94 -6.60
CA ARG A 737 -3.00 -15.72 -6.11
C ARG A 737 -2.07 -16.77 -6.71
N THR A 738 -0.89 -16.33 -7.15
CA THR A 738 0.15 -17.23 -7.66
C THR A 738 1.47 -17.00 -6.95
N GLU A 739 2.19 -18.07 -6.67
CA GLU A 739 3.56 -18.01 -6.15
C GLU A 739 4.47 -18.95 -6.93
N CYS A 740 5.76 -18.63 -6.92
CA CYS A 740 6.81 -19.49 -7.42
C CYS A 740 7.90 -19.62 -6.34
N VAL A 741 8.05 -20.82 -5.80
CA VAL A 741 8.91 -21.08 -4.65
C VAL A 741 10.13 -21.89 -5.07
N ASP A 742 11.33 -21.37 -4.78
CA ASP A 742 12.56 -22.16 -4.93
C ASP A 742 12.64 -23.20 -3.82
N VAL A 743 12.69 -24.47 -4.23
CA VAL A 743 12.79 -25.65 -3.35
C VAL A 743 14.07 -26.45 -3.61
N SER A 744 15.00 -25.93 -4.41
CA SER A 744 16.20 -26.64 -4.86
C SER A 744 17.07 -27.14 -3.70
N LYS A 745 17.13 -26.39 -2.60
CA LYS A 745 17.84 -26.79 -1.37
C LYS A 745 17.15 -27.99 -0.70
N GLN A 746 15.83 -27.94 -0.58
CA GLN A 746 15.01 -28.94 0.11
C GLN A 746 14.93 -30.25 -0.68
N THR A 747 14.94 -30.17 -2.01
CA THR A 747 14.85 -31.34 -2.91
C THR A 747 16.23 -31.89 -3.31
N SER A 748 17.33 -31.32 -2.82
CA SER A 748 18.69 -31.75 -3.18
C SER A 748 18.99 -33.21 -2.80
N ASN A 749 18.56 -33.62 -1.60
CA ASN A 749 18.90 -34.90 -0.98
C ASN A 749 17.72 -35.86 -0.84
N GLY A 750 16.53 -35.50 -1.34
CA GLY A 750 15.33 -36.34 -1.27
C GLY A 750 14.09 -35.63 -1.80
N ALA A 751 12.96 -36.34 -1.81
CA ALA A 751 11.67 -35.74 -2.13
C ALA A 751 11.18 -34.83 -0.99
N LEU A 752 10.47 -33.76 -1.33
CA LEU A 752 9.83 -32.86 -0.37
C LEU A 752 8.32 -33.14 -0.34
N ASN A 753 7.75 -33.37 0.85
CA ASN A 753 6.31 -33.57 1.00
C ASN A 753 5.65 -32.27 1.45
N LEU A 754 4.63 -31.86 0.70
CA LEU A 754 3.78 -30.71 0.98
C LEU A 754 2.43 -31.18 1.52
N GLY A 755 1.90 -30.42 2.48
CA GLY A 755 0.63 -30.70 3.14
C GLY A 755 -0.26 -29.46 3.22
N GLY A 756 -1.40 -29.59 3.89
CA GLY A 756 -2.28 -28.47 4.19
C GLY A 756 -3.74 -28.75 3.88
N ASN A 757 -4.51 -27.71 3.56
CA ASN A 757 -5.93 -27.82 3.29
C ASN A 757 -6.45 -26.75 2.30
N VAL A 758 -7.64 -27.03 1.78
CA VAL A 758 -8.48 -26.05 1.11
C VAL A 758 -9.91 -26.26 1.60
N SER A 759 -10.63 -25.17 1.88
CA SER A 759 -11.96 -25.23 2.49
C SER A 759 -12.91 -24.15 1.96
N ALA A 760 -14.21 -24.47 1.95
CA ALA A 760 -15.29 -23.55 1.62
C ALA A 760 -16.54 -23.85 2.45
N THR A 761 -17.30 -22.82 2.81
CA THR A 761 -18.53 -22.94 3.62
C THR A 761 -19.65 -22.10 3.02
N ASN A 762 -20.84 -22.70 2.88
CA ASN A 762 -22.06 -21.98 2.51
C ASN A 762 -22.70 -21.37 3.75
N ILE A 763 -22.97 -20.07 3.78
CA ILE A 763 -23.49 -19.37 4.96
C ILE A 763 -24.95 -18.99 4.78
N GLY A 764 -25.79 -19.39 5.73
CA GLY A 764 -27.20 -18.98 5.76
C GLY A 764 -28.12 -19.77 4.84
N ASP A 765 -27.63 -20.43 3.78
CA ASP A 765 -28.39 -21.41 3.00
C ASP A 765 -27.49 -22.47 2.30
N SER A 766 -28.00 -23.17 1.29
CA SER A 766 -27.24 -24.16 0.49
C SER A 766 -27.17 -23.80 -1.00
N ALA A 767 -27.38 -22.53 -1.34
CA ALA A 767 -27.38 -22.04 -2.73
C ALA A 767 -26.06 -21.32 -3.07
N LEU A 768 -25.79 -21.13 -4.37
CA LEU A 768 -24.68 -20.30 -4.86
C LEU A 768 -23.29 -20.61 -4.26
N ALA A 769 -22.89 -21.89 -4.34
CA ALA A 769 -21.67 -22.38 -3.71
C ALA A 769 -20.40 -21.57 -4.06
N THR A 770 -19.63 -21.28 -3.01
CA THR A 770 -18.23 -20.86 -3.13
C THR A 770 -17.30 -22.05 -3.35
N VAL A 771 -16.32 -21.89 -4.24
CA VAL A 771 -15.32 -22.89 -4.61
C VAL A 771 -13.93 -22.35 -4.33
N THR A 772 -13.09 -23.14 -3.68
CA THR A 772 -11.70 -22.79 -3.37
C THR A 772 -10.80 -23.89 -3.92
N THR A 773 -9.77 -23.53 -4.67
CA THR A 773 -8.82 -24.46 -5.26
C THR A 773 -7.37 -24.07 -4.97
N VAL A 774 -6.53 -25.09 -4.80
CA VAL A 774 -5.07 -24.96 -4.78
C VAL A 774 -4.50 -25.92 -5.82
N GLU A 775 -3.74 -25.39 -6.76
CA GLU A 775 -2.99 -26.14 -7.75
C GLU A 775 -1.50 -26.04 -7.44
N LEU A 776 -0.83 -27.19 -7.37
CA LEU A 776 0.61 -27.31 -7.18
C LEU A 776 1.26 -27.91 -8.43
N SER A 777 2.33 -27.29 -8.92
CA SER A 777 3.07 -27.72 -10.11
C SER A 777 4.57 -27.79 -9.85
N LEU A 778 5.30 -28.58 -10.67
CA LEU A 778 6.76 -28.74 -10.57
C LEU A 778 7.56 -27.70 -11.39
N ALA A 779 6.89 -26.66 -11.90
CA ALA A 779 7.50 -25.58 -12.68
C ALA A 779 6.66 -24.29 -12.58
N CYS A 780 7.33 -23.15 -12.67
CA CYS A 780 6.69 -21.83 -12.70
C CYS A 780 6.56 -21.34 -14.15
N LYS A 781 5.46 -20.65 -14.46
CA LYS A 781 5.18 -20.14 -15.82
C LYS A 781 5.01 -18.62 -15.82
N GLY A 782 5.74 -17.96 -16.72
CA GLY A 782 5.57 -16.55 -17.06
C GLY A 782 5.95 -15.57 -15.96
N LEU A 783 5.72 -14.29 -16.24
CA LEU A 783 5.87 -13.19 -15.29
C LEU A 783 4.61 -13.10 -14.43
N LYS A 784 4.75 -13.02 -13.10
CA LYS A 784 3.63 -12.87 -12.16
C LYS A 784 3.93 -11.80 -11.14
N VAL A 785 2.89 -11.06 -10.75
CA VAL A 785 2.94 -10.19 -9.56
C VAL A 785 2.58 -11.07 -8.37
N THR A 786 3.45 -11.12 -7.37
CA THR A 786 3.23 -11.92 -6.15
C THR A 786 2.76 -11.04 -4.99
N LEU A 787 3.11 -9.75 -5.03
CA LEU A 787 2.63 -8.72 -4.11
C LEU A 787 2.49 -7.40 -4.86
N ALA A 788 1.42 -6.68 -4.59
CA ALA A 788 1.31 -5.25 -4.87
C ALA A 788 0.66 -4.60 -3.65
N LYS A 789 1.32 -3.62 -3.01
CA LYS A 789 0.85 -3.03 -1.75
C LYS A 789 1.06 -1.53 -1.75
N PHE A 790 0.00 -0.78 -1.46
CA PHE A 790 0.17 0.61 -1.02
C PHE A 790 0.48 0.64 0.47
N SER A 791 1.42 1.49 0.88
CA SER A 791 1.77 1.66 2.29
C SER A 791 1.58 3.09 2.77
N SER A 792 1.70 3.28 4.08
CA SER A 792 1.49 4.53 4.81
C SER A 792 2.45 4.53 6.01
N PRO A 793 3.06 5.68 6.38
CA PRO A 793 2.86 7.02 5.83
C PRO A 793 3.51 7.22 4.45
N ASN A 794 3.17 8.32 3.79
CA ASN A 794 3.84 8.75 2.55
C ASN A 794 5.26 9.27 2.78
N GLN A 795 5.98 9.64 1.71
CA GLN A 795 7.36 10.13 1.81
C GLN A 795 7.52 11.38 2.69
N ALA A 796 6.48 12.21 2.81
CA ALA A 796 6.45 13.37 3.69
C ALA A 796 6.06 13.03 5.14
N ALA A 797 6.08 11.75 5.52
CA ALA A 797 5.70 11.23 6.82
C ALA A 797 4.24 11.51 7.23
N HIS A 798 3.37 11.80 6.26
CA HIS A 798 1.94 11.93 6.50
C HIS A 798 1.23 10.58 6.36
N PRO A 799 0.44 10.16 7.37
CA PRO A 799 -0.49 9.05 7.18
C PRO A 799 -1.48 9.31 6.05
N VAL A 800 -1.66 8.32 5.19
CA VAL A 800 -2.55 8.31 4.02
C VAL A 800 -3.34 7.00 3.96
N LEU A 801 -4.27 6.93 2.99
CA LEU A 801 -5.10 5.77 2.59
C LEU A 801 -6.23 5.42 3.53
N GLN A 802 -6.18 5.74 4.83
CA GLN A 802 -7.26 5.45 5.77
C GLN A 802 -7.24 6.40 6.98
N PRO A 803 -8.39 6.74 7.57
CA PRO A 803 -8.41 7.45 8.85
C PRO A 803 -7.66 6.70 9.94
N ILE A 804 -6.86 7.40 10.74
CA ILE A 804 -6.27 6.81 11.96
C ILE A 804 -7.28 6.83 13.12
N LYS A 805 -8.08 7.90 13.20
CA LYS A 805 -9.13 8.07 14.19
C LYS A 805 -10.50 7.94 13.53
N LEU A 806 -11.40 7.21 14.18
CA LEU A 806 -12.75 6.98 13.69
C LEU A 806 -13.76 7.98 14.28
N THR A 807 -13.36 8.82 15.24
CA THR A 807 -14.18 9.96 15.68
C THR A 807 -14.51 10.83 14.47
N GLY A 808 -15.79 10.89 14.11
CA GLY A 808 -16.26 11.62 12.93
C GLY A 808 -15.98 10.95 11.59
N ASN A 809 -15.01 10.03 11.47
CA ASN A 809 -14.63 9.39 10.20
C ASN A 809 -15.16 7.95 10.05
N LEU A 810 -15.51 7.55 8.82
CA LEU A 810 -15.81 6.16 8.50
C LEU A 810 -14.54 5.36 8.18
N ALA A 811 -14.45 4.15 8.74
CA ALA A 811 -13.37 3.22 8.44
C ALA A 811 -13.34 2.83 6.96
N GLY A 812 -12.14 2.54 6.45
CA GLY A 812 -11.94 1.98 5.11
C GLY A 812 -10.72 2.56 4.42
N PRO A 813 -10.23 1.88 3.37
CA PRO A 813 -9.22 2.45 2.49
C PRO A 813 -9.87 3.39 1.46
N TYR A 814 -9.28 4.57 1.29
CA TYR A 814 -9.71 5.63 0.38
C TYR A 814 -8.58 6.02 -0.56
N VAL A 815 -8.90 6.26 -1.83
CA VAL A 815 -7.94 6.76 -2.81
C VAL A 815 -8.59 7.88 -3.61
N SER A 816 -7.92 9.02 -3.68
CA SER A 816 -8.26 10.12 -4.56
C SER A 816 -7.97 9.77 -6.02
N VAL A 817 -8.99 9.84 -6.87
CA VAL A 817 -8.92 9.53 -8.30
C VAL A 817 -9.02 10.85 -9.07
N SER A 818 -7.91 11.30 -9.66
CA SER A 818 -7.92 12.51 -10.50
C SER A 818 -8.64 12.23 -11.82
N GLN A 819 -9.56 13.12 -12.19
CA GLN A 819 -10.22 13.15 -13.50
C GLN A 819 -9.57 14.16 -14.47
N GLY A 820 -8.54 14.86 -14.02
CA GLY A 820 -7.78 15.85 -14.79
C GLY A 820 -6.28 15.68 -14.53
N THR A 821 -5.51 16.76 -14.58
CA THR A 821 -4.06 16.69 -14.30
C THR A 821 -3.80 16.07 -12.93
N ALA A 822 -2.89 15.09 -12.88
CA ALA A 822 -2.45 14.49 -11.63
C ALA A 822 -1.73 15.53 -10.76
N THR A 823 -1.92 15.45 -9.45
CA THR A 823 -1.30 16.37 -8.49
C THR A 823 -0.29 15.64 -7.63
N ALA A 824 0.92 16.18 -7.52
CA ALA A 824 2.04 15.55 -6.83
C ALA A 824 2.14 15.90 -5.33
N THR A 825 1.12 16.55 -4.75
CA THR A 825 1.20 17.07 -3.38
C THR A 825 1.20 15.97 -2.32
N HIS A 826 0.27 15.03 -2.44
CA HIS A 826 0.15 13.90 -1.51
C HIS A 826 0.31 12.61 -2.29
N THR A 827 1.52 12.07 -2.30
CA THR A 827 1.86 10.86 -3.04
C THR A 827 1.60 9.60 -2.22
N LEU A 828 1.59 8.45 -2.90
CA LEU A 828 1.38 7.15 -2.28
C LEU A 828 2.61 6.25 -2.44
N PRO A 829 3.11 5.63 -1.37
CA PRO A 829 4.11 4.59 -1.51
C PRO A 829 3.52 3.29 -2.07
N LEU A 830 4.09 2.74 -3.16
CA LEU A 830 3.73 1.46 -3.76
C LEU A 830 4.94 0.49 -3.72
N GLU A 831 4.71 -0.74 -3.29
CA GLU A 831 5.67 -1.84 -3.34
C GLU A 831 5.14 -2.99 -4.18
N LEU A 832 5.96 -3.50 -5.10
CA LEU A 832 5.63 -4.61 -5.99
C LEU A 832 6.67 -5.72 -5.85
N HIS A 833 6.23 -6.96 -5.66
CA HIS A 833 7.06 -8.15 -5.79
C HIS A 833 6.61 -8.97 -7.00
N TYR A 834 7.58 -9.58 -7.68
CA TYR A 834 7.31 -10.34 -8.89
C TYR A 834 8.21 -11.56 -9.04
N THR A 835 7.75 -12.52 -9.82
CA THR A 835 8.49 -13.75 -10.13
C THR A 835 8.41 -14.07 -11.62
N PRO A 836 9.46 -14.66 -12.24
CA PRO A 836 10.77 -14.97 -11.64
C PRO A 836 11.57 -13.71 -11.29
N ALA A 837 12.34 -13.76 -10.19
CA ALA A 837 13.14 -12.61 -9.74
C ALA A 837 14.18 -12.14 -10.78
N ALA A 838 14.60 -13.05 -11.67
CA ALA A 838 15.50 -12.76 -12.79
C ALA A 838 14.82 -11.98 -13.95
N ALA A 839 13.50 -11.77 -13.93
CA ALA A 839 12.82 -11.02 -14.96
C ALA A 839 13.28 -9.54 -14.97
N THR A 840 13.57 -9.02 -16.17
CA THR A 840 13.88 -7.60 -16.37
C THR A 840 12.59 -6.85 -16.68
N ILE A 841 12.15 -5.98 -15.78
CA ILE A 841 10.90 -5.22 -15.93
C ILE A 841 11.13 -3.98 -16.80
N THR A 842 10.34 -3.84 -17.86
CA THR A 842 10.40 -2.74 -18.83
C THR A 842 9.22 -1.78 -18.72
N GLU A 843 8.07 -2.23 -18.21
CA GLU A 843 6.90 -1.37 -17.99
C GLU A 843 6.17 -1.75 -16.69
N VAL A 844 5.71 -0.73 -15.97
CA VAL A 844 4.74 -0.84 -14.88
C VAL A 844 3.57 0.06 -15.22
N ASN A 845 2.38 -0.53 -15.40
CA ASN A 845 1.16 0.25 -15.62
C ASN A 845 0.17 -0.02 -14.49
N ILE A 846 -0.68 0.96 -14.22
CA ILE A 846 -1.72 0.89 -13.20
C ILE A 846 -3.09 1.20 -13.81
N GLY A 847 -4.13 0.54 -13.33
CA GLY A 847 -5.51 0.73 -13.74
C GLY A 847 -6.46 0.63 -12.55
N ILE A 848 -7.69 1.09 -12.75
CA ILE A 848 -8.76 1.02 -11.75
C ILE A 848 -9.97 0.34 -12.38
N SER A 849 -10.64 -0.54 -11.64
CA SER A 849 -11.93 -1.09 -12.06
C SER A 849 -12.89 -1.25 -10.87
N SER A 850 -14.19 -1.10 -11.13
CA SER A 850 -15.25 -1.42 -10.16
C SER A 850 -15.72 -2.87 -10.21
N GLY A 851 -15.22 -3.64 -11.18
CA GLY A 851 -15.63 -5.02 -11.47
C GLY A 851 -14.49 -6.02 -11.41
N GLY A 852 -13.35 -5.63 -10.85
CA GLY A 852 -12.16 -6.45 -10.52
C GLY A 852 -11.45 -7.13 -11.69
N GLY A 853 -12.11 -7.23 -12.85
CA GLY A 853 -11.52 -7.65 -14.11
C GLY A 853 -10.53 -6.62 -14.66
N ASN A 854 -9.94 -6.98 -15.80
CA ASN A 854 -8.85 -6.28 -16.45
C ASN A 854 -9.21 -4.80 -16.74
N PRO A 855 -8.67 -3.82 -15.99
CA PRO A 855 -9.04 -2.41 -16.18
C PRO A 855 -8.45 -1.84 -17.47
N ALA A 856 -8.95 -0.68 -17.88
CA ALA A 856 -8.18 0.19 -18.75
C ALA A 856 -6.96 0.68 -17.97
N PHE A 857 -5.77 0.28 -18.41
CA PHE A 857 -4.51 0.72 -17.81
C PHE A 857 -4.17 2.13 -18.30
N SER A 858 -3.58 2.92 -17.40
CA SER A 858 -2.92 4.16 -17.79
C SER A 858 -1.86 3.87 -18.85
N ALA A 859 -1.79 4.73 -19.86
CA ALA A 859 -0.74 4.69 -20.86
C ALA A 859 0.62 5.12 -20.28
N GLU A 860 0.64 5.74 -19.11
CA GLU A 860 1.88 6.12 -18.43
C GLU A 860 2.62 4.87 -17.93
N ASN A 861 3.89 4.78 -18.30
CA ASN A 861 4.82 3.83 -17.69
C ASN A 861 5.34 4.42 -16.38
N LEU A 862 4.90 3.83 -15.27
CA LEU A 862 5.24 4.31 -13.93
C LEU A 862 6.72 4.12 -13.60
N LEU A 863 7.49 3.32 -14.36
CA LEU A 863 8.91 3.13 -14.11
C LEU A 863 9.74 4.42 -14.09
N SER A 864 9.24 5.51 -14.69
CA SER A 864 9.83 6.85 -14.60
C SER A 864 9.76 7.45 -13.19
N GLN A 865 8.80 7.01 -12.38
CA GLN A 865 8.60 7.37 -10.98
C GLN A 865 9.16 6.31 -10.00
N THR A 866 9.76 5.23 -10.51
CA THR A 866 10.38 4.19 -9.66
C THR A 866 11.68 4.70 -9.05
N ASN A 867 11.93 4.27 -7.82
CA ASN A 867 13.09 4.69 -7.06
C ASN A 867 14.08 3.56 -6.72
N THR A 868 13.61 2.30 -6.66
CA THR A 868 14.47 1.13 -6.43
C THR A 868 14.01 -0.05 -7.28
N LYS A 869 14.97 -0.70 -7.93
CA LYS A 869 14.78 -1.95 -8.68
C LYS A 869 15.82 -2.97 -8.22
N THR A 870 15.36 -4.01 -7.54
CA THR A 870 16.18 -5.18 -7.23
C THR A 870 15.54 -6.40 -7.88
N ALA A 871 16.29 -7.49 -8.02
CA ALA A 871 15.74 -8.71 -8.59
C ALA A 871 14.49 -9.15 -7.81
N GLY A 872 13.34 -9.22 -8.49
CA GLY A 872 12.05 -9.60 -7.90
C GLY A 872 11.27 -8.50 -7.19
N THR A 873 11.77 -7.25 -7.11
CA THR A 873 11.09 -6.17 -6.38
C THR A 873 11.21 -4.82 -7.08
N VAL A 874 10.11 -4.05 -7.07
CA VAL A 874 10.05 -2.65 -7.52
C VAL A 874 9.39 -1.79 -6.46
N LYS A 875 10.01 -0.66 -6.07
CA LYS A 875 9.46 0.26 -5.05
C LYS A 875 9.30 1.69 -5.59
N PHE A 876 8.19 2.30 -5.21
CA PHE A 876 7.80 3.68 -5.50
C PHE A 876 7.47 4.37 -4.17
N PRO A 877 8.39 5.04 -3.47
CA PRO A 877 8.10 5.64 -2.17
C PRO A 877 7.19 6.89 -2.26
N SER A 878 7.04 7.46 -3.45
CA SER A 878 6.23 8.67 -3.69
C SER A 878 5.58 8.62 -5.07
N LEU A 879 4.72 7.62 -5.29
CA LEU A 879 3.97 7.49 -6.54
C LEU A 879 2.91 8.60 -6.65
N VAL A 880 2.97 9.35 -7.74
CA VAL A 880 1.87 10.19 -8.21
C VAL A 880 0.97 9.32 -9.06
N LEU A 881 -0.28 9.11 -8.61
CA LEU A 881 -1.23 8.35 -9.40
C LEU A 881 -1.58 9.10 -10.69
N PRO A 882 -1.63 8.41 -11.85
CA PRO A 882 -2.04 9.01 -13.09
C PRO A 882 -3.51 9.43 -13.03
N ALA A 883 -3.93 10.25 -14.00
CA ALA A 883 -5.34 10.50 -14.23
C ALA A 883 -6.00 9.22 -14.76
N PHE A 884 -7.20 8.90 -14.25
CA PHE A 884 -7.97 7.76 -14.74
C PHE A 884 -9.16 8.25 -15.55
N ALA A 885 -9.19 7.89 -16.82
CA ALA A 885 -10.30 8.21 -17.70
C ALA A 885 -11.55 7.40 -17.29
N GLY A 886 -12.72 8.03 -17.31
CA GLY A 886 -13.99 7.36 -17.06
C GLY A 886 -14.93 8.15 -16.15
N ALA A 887 -16.14 7.60 -15.97
CA ALA A 887 -17.12 8.15 -15.06
C ALA A 887 -16.70 7.92 -13.59
N LYS A 888 -17.10 8.84 -12.72
CA LYS A 888 -16.96 8.66 -11.27
C LYS A 888 -17.71 7.40 -10.83
N LEU A 889 -17.04 6.55 -10.07
CA LEU A 889 -17.61 5.34 -9.50
C LEU A 889 -18.40 5.65 -8.22
N ASP A 890 -19.58 5.05 -8.11
CA ASP A 890 -20.50 5.11 -6.96
C ASP A 890 -20.39 3.89 -6.03
N LYS A 891 -19.41 3.02 -6.29
CA LYS A 891 -19.12 1.77 -5.57
C LYS A 891 -17.63 1.67 -5.25
N LYS A 892 -17.25 0.71 -4.40
CA LYS A 892 -15.83 0.39 -4.20
C LYS A 892 -15.18 -0.06 -5.51
N ALA A 893 -13.87 0.17 -5.61
CA ALA A 893 -13.06 -0.18 -6.77
C ALA A 893 -11.80 -0.91 -6.33
N VAL A 894 -11.09 -1.52 -7.28
CA VAL A 894 -9.74 -2.06 -7.06
C VAL A 894 -8.74 -1.29 -7.87
N VAL A 895 -7.52 -1.19 -7.34
CA VAL A 895 -6.36 -0.76 -8.12
C VAL A 895 -5.65 -2.02 -8.60
N THR A 896 -5.23 -2.05 -9.86
CA THR A 896 -4.56 -3.20 -10.46
C THR A 896 -3.30 -2.76 -11.18
N VAL A 897 -2.21 -3.48 -11.00
CA VAL A 897 -0.94 -3.29 -11.69
C VAL A 897 -0.71 -4.37 -12.74
N ARG A 898 -0.02 -3.99 -13.81
CA ARG A 898 0.49 -4.89 -14.84
C ARG A 898 1.97 -4.63 -15.03
N LEU A 899 2.74 -5.70 -15.08
CA LEU A 899 4.15 -5.68 -15.42
C LEU A 899 4.34 -6.17 -16.85
N LYS A 900 5.19 -5.50 -17.62
CA LYS A 900 5.82 -6.08 -18.80
C LYS A 900 7.32 -6.12 -18.62
N GLY A 901 7.95 -7.11 -19.22
CA GLY A 901 9.38 -7.30 -19.11
C GLY A 901 9.89 -8.41 -19.99
N ARG A 902 11.09 -8.90 -19.69
CA ARG A 902 11.72 -10.03 -20.36
C ARG A 902 12.13 -11.11 -19.37
N ILE A 903 11.90 -12.37 -19.73
CA ILE A 903 12.40 -13.56 -19.05
C ILE A 903 13.23 -14.32 -20.08
N ASP A 904 14.51 -14.59 -19.79
CA ASP A 904 15.43 -15.25 -20.73
C ASP A 904 15.42 -14.61 -22.14
N ASN A 905 15.37 -13.28 -22.20
CA ASN A 905 15.25 -12.45 -23.41
C ASN A 905 13.96 -12.64 -24.23
N VAL A 906 12.93 -13.27 -23.67
CA VAL A 906 11.59 -13.36 -24.26
C VAL A 906 10.66 -12.38 -23.57
N ASP A 907 9.93 -11.58 -24.36
CA ASP A 907 8.96 -10.63 -23.83
C ASP A 907 7.84 -11.37 -23.05
N ALA A 908 7.50 -10.86 -21.89
CA ALA A 908 6.51 -11.41 -20.99
C ALA A 908 5.65 -10.29 -20.38
N SER A 909 4.38 -10.60 -20.12
CA SER A 909 3.45 -9.73 -19.41
C SER A 909 2.85 -10.49 -18.25
N SER A 910 2.71 -9.84 -17.10
CA SER A 910 1.90 -10.38 -16.02
C SER A 910 0.42 -10.36 -16.39
N ASP A 911 -0.33 -11.32 -15.86
CA ASP A 911 -1.79 -11.31 -15.89
C ASP A 911 -2.27 -10.49 -14.69
N PRO A 912 -2.97 -9.36 -14.90
CA PRO A 912 -3.45 -8.53 -13.80
C PRO A 912 -4.46 -9.25 -12.88
N ALA A 913 -5.16 -10.27 -13.37
CA ALA A 913 -6.07 -11.08 -12.55
C ALA A 913 -5.33 -12.04 -11.60
N GLU A 914 -4.04 -12.30 -11.85
CA GLU A 914 -3.20 -13.19 -11.05
C GLU A 914 -2.19 -12.36 -10.23
N GLY A 915 -2.63 -11.89 -9.06
CA GLY A 915 -1.81 -11.14 -8.09
C GLY A 915 -1.56 -9.66 -8.41
N GLY A 916 -2.09 -9.14 -9.52
CA GLY A 916 -1.93 -7.73 -9.89
C GLY A 916 -2.75 -6.75 -9.04
N GLN A 917 -3.65 -7.20 -8.17
CA GLN A 917 -4.45 -6.30 -7.33
C GLN A 917 -3.63 -5.71 -6.19
N VAL A 918 -3.77 -4.40 -6.00
CA VAL A 918 -3.02 -3.68 -4.96
C VAL A 918 -3.75 -3.78 -3.62
N GLU A 919 -3.01 -4.17 -2.59
CA GLU A 919 -3.46 -4.29 -1.21
C GLU A 919 -3.35 -2.96 -0.44
N PHE A 920 -4.28 -2.76 0.49
CA PHE A 920 -4.42 -1.66 1.45
C PHE A 920 -4.60 -2.25 2.86
N LYS A 921 -3.52 -2.50 3.61
CA LYS A 921 -3.56 -3.04 4.99
C LYS A 921 -4.49 -4.28 5.15
N GLY A 922 -4.42 -5.21 4.20
CA GLY A 922 -5.22 -6.44 4.16
C GLY A 922 -6.50 -6.38 3.32
N ASP A 923 -6.89 -5.22 2.80
CA ASP A 923 -8.02 -5.07 1.86
C ASP A 923 -7.53 -4.85 0.42
N THR A 924 -8.31 -5.18 -0.60
CA THR A 924 -7.97 -4.87 -2.02
C THR A 924 -8.96 -3.91 -2.68
N ALA A 925 -10.17 -3.79 -2.10
CA ALA A 925 -11.18 -2.86 -2.54
C ALA A 925 -11.06 -1.54 -1.74
N TYR A 926 -11.18 -0.41 -2.42
CA TYR A 926 -11.09 0.93 -1.83
C TYR A 926 -12.28 1.80 -2.23
N ILE A 927 -12.50 2.89 -1.49
CA ILE A 927 -13.53 3.89 -1.75
C ILE A 927 -12.94 5.04 -2.57
N PRO A 928 -13.42 5.29 -3.80
CA PRO A 928 -12.91 6.38 -4.61
C PRO A 928 -13.35 7.75 -4.10
N LEU A 929 -12.38 8.68 -4.00
CA LEU A 929 -12.63 10.10 -3.74
C LEU A 929 -12.40 10.90 -5.02
N TYR A 930 -13.26 11.88 -5.28
CA TYR A 930 -13.16 12.79 -6.42
C TYR A 930 -13.21 14.23 -5.91
N LEU A 931 -12.62 15.16 -6.66
CA LEU A 931 -12.77 16.58 -6.37
C LEU A 931 -14.22 17.02 -6.63
N ALA A 932 -14.90 17.47 -5.58
CA ALA A 932 -16.22 18.06 -5.69
C ALA A 932 -16.20 19.32 -6.57
N ASP A 933 -15.13 20.11 -6.46
CA ASP A 933 -14.91 21.35 -7.23
C ASP A 933 -14.81 21.15 -8.75
N ASN A 934 -14.56 19.92 -9.22
CA ASN A 934 -14.61 19.63 -10.66
C ASN A 934 -16.03 19.73 -11.24
N GLU A 935 -17.07 19.73 -10.40
CA GLU A 935 -18.44 19.99 -10.83
C GLU A 935 -18.68 21.50 -10.88
N ALA A 936 -18.92 22.06 -12.08
CA ALA A 936 -19.06 23.51 -12.26
C ALA A 936 -20.14 24.15 -11.36
N ALA A 937 -21.23 23.43 -11.07
CA ALA A 937 -22.30 23.90 -10.18
C ALA A 937 -21.90 23.89 -8.69
N LEU A 938 -20.88 23.13 -8.31
CA LEU A 938 -20.30 23.12 -6.97
C LEU A 938 -19.19 24.16 -6.86
N ALA A 939 -18.32 24.29 -7.87
CA ALA A 939 -17.27 25.30 -7.89
C ALA A 939 -17.80 26.73 -7.62
N ALA A 940 -18.96 27.06 -8.20
CA ALA A 940 -19.60 28.36 -7.99
C ALA A 940 -20.17 28.58 -6.57
N ARG A 941 -20.30 27.52 -5.77
CA ARG A 941 -20.86 27.55 -4.40
C ARG A 941 -19.82 27.36 -3.32
N ARG A 942 -18.57 27.07 -3.69
CA ARG A 942 -17.46 26.98 -2.75
C ARG A 942 -17.19 28.35 -2.13
N TYR A 943 -16.87 28.40 -0.84
CA TYR A 943 -16.28 29.58 -0.20
C TYR A 943 -14.82 29.29 0.15
N GLY A 944 -14.06 30.31 0.59
CA GLY A 944 -12.65 30.11 0.93
C GLY A 944 -11.72 29.93 -0.27
N THR A 945 -10.42 29.86 0.01
CA THR A 945 -9.37 29.53 -0.96
C THR A 945 -8.95 28.09 -0.77
N ARG A 946 -8.64 27.40 -1.87
CA ARG A 946 -8.23 25.99 -1.85
C ARG A 946 -6.74 25.81 -1.57
N ASP A 947 -6.40 24.87 -0.69
CA ASP A 947 -5.01 24.48 -0.46
C ASP A 947 -4.47 23.52 -1.55
N PRO A 948 -3.14 23.51 -1.82
CA PRO A 948 -2.53 22.49 -2.66
C PRO A 948 -2.77 21.09 -2.09
N GLY A 949 -3.33 20.17 -2.89
CA GLY A 949 -3.77 18.86 -2.39
C GLY A 949 -5.06 18.89 -1.53
N GLY A 950 -5.63 20.08 -1.30
CA GLY A 950 -6.62 20.39 -0.27
C GLY A 950 -8.11 20.20 -0.61
N ASP A 951 -8.87 20.21 0.51
CA ASP A 951 -10.26 20.61 0.77
C ASP A 951 -11.28 20.59 -0.38
N SER A 952 -11.68 19.36 -0.78
CA SER A 952 -12.94 19.03 -1.49
C SER A 952 -12.97 17.58 -1.99
N TRP A 953 -12.05 16.71 -1.55
CA TRP A 953 -12.07 15.30 -1.96
C TRP A 953 -13.23 14.58 -1.28
N ALA A 954 -14.18 14.11 -2.08
CA ALA A 954 -15.45 13.61 -1.60
C ALA A 954 -15.81 12.29 -2.29
N THR A 955 -16.59 11.44 -1.63
CA THR A 955 -17.17 10.28 -2.31
C THR A 955 -18.13 10.76 -3.41
N ARG A 956 -18.34 9.94 -4.44
CA ARG A 956 -19.29 10.29 -5.52
C ARG A 956 -20.71 10.50 -5.00
N LEU A 957 -21.11 9.80 -3.95
CA LEU A 957 -22.42 9.94 -3.31
C LEU A 957 -22.50 11.25 -2.50
N ALA A 958 -21.44 11.64 -1.78
CA ALA A 958 -21.38 12.94 -1.10
C ALA A 958 -21.47 14.11 -2.10
N ILE A 959 -20.78 14.02 -3.24
CA ILE A 959 -20.88 15.01 -4.34
C ILE A 959 -22.32 15.10 -4.85
N ALA A 960 -22.99 13.97 -5.09
CA ALA A 960 -24.39 13.97 -5.54
C ALA A 960 -25.33 14.58 -4.50
N TRP A 961 -25.16 14.23 -3.23
CA TRP A 961 -25.93 14.81 -2.14
C TRP A 961 -25.77 16.33 -2.13
N LEU A 962 -24.54 16.84 -2.18
CA LEU A 962 -24.25 18.28 -2.16
C LEU A 962 -24.74 19.01 -3.41
N ALA A 963 -24.65 18.36 -4.58
CA ALA A 963 -25.18 18.88 -5.84
C ALA A 963 -26.71 19.04 -5.81
N GLY A 964 -27.42 18.16 -5.09
CA GLY A 964 -28.87 18.22 -4.90
C GLY A 964 -29.34 19.28 -3.89
N LYS A 965 -28.42 20.02 -3.26
CA LYS A 965 -28.72 21.04 -2.24
C LYS A 965 -28.27 22.41 -2.70
N ALA A 966 -28.83 23.46 -2.10
CA ALA A 966 -28.45 24.85 -2.38
C ALA A 966 -27.28 25.36 -1.49
N TYR A 967 -26.71 24.50 -0.66
CA TYR A 967 -25.71 24.89 0.34
C TYR A 967 -24.42 25.42 -0.29
N ARG A 968 -23.75 26.33 0.42
CA ARG A 968 -22.35 26.68 0.14
C ARG A 968 -21.44 25.90 1.07
N PHE A 969 -20.32 25.42 0.54
CA PHE A 969 -19.44 24.48 1.21
C PHE A 969 -17.97 24.88 1.09
N ASP A 970 -17.12 24.27 1.91
CA ASP A 970 -15.66 24.41 1.83
C ASP A 970 -14.98 23.06 2.09
N ASP A 971 -14.54 22.81 3.33
CA ASP A 971 -13.78 21.62 3.70
C ASP A 971 -14.58 20.31 3.54
N ILE A 972 -13.92 19.30 2.95
CA ILE A 972 -14.44 17.92 2.85
C ILE A 972 -13.41 16.89 3.30
N SER A 973 -12.40 16.64 2.47
CA SER A 973 -11.24 15.80 2.81
C SER A 973 -10.04 16.21 1.98
N GLY A 974 -8.86 15.90 2.50
CA GLY A 974 -7.59 16.02 1.78
C GLY A 974 -7.37 14.88 0.79
N GLN A 975 -6.46 15.09 -0.17
CA GLN A 975 -6.10 14.07 -1.15
C GLN A 975 -5.61 12.80 -0.44
N HIS A 976 -6.09 11.62 -0.88
CA HIS A 976 -5.79 10.31 -0.29
C HIS A 976 -5.99 10.21 1.23
N VAL A 977 -6.86 11.06 1.80
CA VAL A 977 -7.09 11.08 3.25
C VAL A 977 -5.79 11.38 4.01
N THR A 978 -5.02 12.33 3.49
CA THR A 978 -3.78 12.77 4.12
C THR A 978 -4.06 13.39 5.48
N GLN A 979 -3.34 12.93 6.49
CA GLN A 979 -3.50 13.33 7.88
C GLN A 979 -2.16 13.75 8.51
N THR A 980 -2.26 14.40 9.67
CA THR A 980 -1.15 14.58 10.60
C THR A 980 -0.92 13.30 11.41
N ALA A 981 0.24 13.18 12.07
CA ALA A 981 0.55 12.02 12.92
C ALA A 981 -0.43 11.84 14.10
N THR A 982 -1.17 12.87 14.48
CA THR A 982 -2.18 12.81 15.56
C THR A 982 -3.55 12.33 15.08
N GLY A 983 -3.70 12.01 13.80
CA GLY A 983 -4.93 11.55 13.16
C GLY A 983 -5.90 12.67 12.77
N ARG A 984 -5.47 13.94 12.82
CA ARG A 984 -6.24 15.06 12.27
C ARG A 984 -6.03 15.14 10.76
N SER A 985 -7.05 15.57 10.02
CA SER A 985 -6.91 15.85 8.58
C SER A 985 -5.80 16.87 8.35
N ILE A 986 -5.14 16.83 7.19
CA ILE A 986 -4.14 17.83 6.81
C ILE A 986 -4.75 19.25 6.72
N LEU A 987 -6.08 19.33 6.59
CA LEU A 987 -6.87 20.58 6.66
C LEU A 987 -6.90 21.17 8.07
N GLY A 988 -6.43 20.42 9.06
CA GLY A 988 -6.35 20.86 10.45
C GLY A 988 -7.50 20.37 11.34
N HIS A 989 -8.55 19.73 10.82
CA HIS A 989 -9.77 19.35 11.57
C HIS A 989 -9.69 17.97 12.27
N SER A 990 -10.49 17.79 13.34
CA SER A 990 -10.75 16.45 13.91
C SER A 990 -11.88 15.78 13.13
N GLY A 991 -11.54 15.16 12.01
CA GLY A 991 -12.52 14.67 11.05
C GLY A 991 -11.98 14.81 9.63
N HIS A 992 -12.88 15.00 8.66
CA HIS A 992 -12.54 15.31 7.26
C HIS A 992 -11.52 14.35 6.63
N SER A 993 -11.60 13.07 7.00
CA SER A 993 -10.69 12.02 6.57
C SER A 993 -11.45 10.86 5.90
N ASP A 994 -12.67 11.07 5.43
CA ASP A 994 -13.48 10.04 4.77
C ASP A 994 -14.25 10.53 3.53
N GLY A 995 -14.10 11.82 3.20
CA GLY A 995 -14.78 12.45 2.08
C GLY A 995 -16.29 12.63 2.26
N GLN A 996 -16.78 12.54 3.50
CA GLN A 996 -18.22 12.53 3.84
C GLN A 996 -18.55 13.42 5.05
N GLN A 997 -17.62 14.28 5.43
CA GLN A 997 -17.78 15.36 6.39
C GLN A 997 -17.62 16.67 5.65
N ILE A 998 -18.53 17.63 5.86
CA ILE A 998 -18.63 18.81 5.02
C ILE A 998 -18.93 20.03 5.88
N ASP A 999 -18.14 21.10 5.70
CA ASP A 999 -18.38 22.39 6.34
C ASP A 999 -19.22 23.29 5.45
N LEU A 1000 -20.33 23.80 6.00
CA LEU A 1000 -21.40 24.45 5.26
C LEU A 1000 -21.75 25.82 5.87
N ARG A 1001 -22.06 26.82 5.03
CA ARG A 1001 -22.57 28.11 5.55
C ARG A 1001 -23.96 27.97 6.15
N TYR A 1002 -24.24 28.73 7.21
CA TYR A 1002 -25.61 28.92 7.70
C TYR A 1002 -26.50 29.56 6.62
N ALA A 1003 -27.81 29.31 6.68
CA ALA A 1003 -28.76 29.99 5.81
C ALA A 1003 -28.86 31.48 6.20
N ASP A 1004 -28.98 32.37 5.22
CA ASP A 1004 -28.99 33.82 5.46
C ASP A 1004 -30.34 34.38 5.93
N GLY A 1005 -31.39 33.55 5.97
CA GLY A 1005 -32.76 33.95 6.32
C GLY A 1005 -33.55 34.63 5.20
N ALA A 1006 -32.94 34.83 4.02
CA ALA A 1006 -33.54 35.41 2.82
C ALA A 1006 -33.68 34.41 1.66
N GLY A 1007 -33.48 33.12 1.93
CA GLY A 1007 -33.57 32.04 0.95
C GLY A 1007 -32.24 31.67 0.30
N GLY A 1008 -31.11 32.18 0.79
CA GLY A 1008 -29.76 31.92 0.28
C GLY A 1008 -28.73 31.63 1.38
N TYR A 1009 -27.45 31.76 1.00
CA TYR A 1009 -26.27 31.44 1.82
C TYR A 1009 -25.17 32.49 1.63
N THR A 1010 -25.45 33.77 1.92
CA THR A 1010 -24.42 34.82 1.87
C THR A 1010 -23.32 34.61 2.92
N ASP A 1011 -22.09 35.11 2.70
CA ASP A 1011 -21.00 34.92 3.68
C ASP A 1011 -21.27 35.61 5.02
N ALA A 1012 -21.85 36.81 5.00
CA ALA A 1012 -22.10 37.59 6.23
C ALA A 1012 -23.02 36.84 7.21
N LEU A 1013 -24.27 36.56 6.81
CA LEU A 1013 -25.22 35.82 7.66
C LEU A 1013 -25.05 34.30 7.57
N GLY A 1014 -24.15 33.82 6.73
CA GLY A 1014 -23.71 32.43 6.66
C GLY A 1014 -22.62 32.07 7.66
N GLY A 1015 -22.09 33.05 8.39
CA GLY A 1015 -21.19 32.83 9.53
C GLY A 1015 -19.79 33.42 9.37
N GLN A 1016 -19.39 33.95 8.21
CA GLN A 1016 -18.00 34.41 8.02
C GLN A 1016 -17.48 35.31 9.16
N ASN A 1017 -16.20 35.14 9.52
CA ASN A 1017 -15.53 35.81 10.63
C ASN A 1017 -16.20 35.49 11.97
N ASP A 1018 -16.24 34.20 12.35
CA ASP A 1018 -16.81 33.73 13.62
C ASP A 1018 -18.22 34.24 13.93
N GLY A 1019 -19.07 34.35 12.92
CA GLY A 1019 -20.46 34.75 13.05
C GLY A 1019 -20.67 36.22 13.41
N ALA A 1020 -19.67 37.10 13.21
CA ALA A 1020 -19.73 38.49 13.63
C ALA A 1020 -20.99 39.25 13.13
N ALA A 1021 -21.41 39.03 11.88
CA ALA A 1021 -22.61 39.67 11.34
C ALA A 1021 -23.91 39.09 11.94
N ILE A 1022 -23.92 37.80 12.28
CA ILE A 1022 -25.04 37.15 12.98
C ILE A 1022 -25.17 37.74 14.39
N GLN A 1023 -24.05 37.86 15.12
CA GLN A 1023 -24.04 38.48 16.45
C GLN A 1023 -24.49 39.94 16.41
N ASN A 1024 -24.05 40.71 15.41
CA ASN A 1024 -24.51 42.08 15.20
C ASN A 1024 -26.02 42.16 14.91
N LEU A 1025 -26.56 41.22 14.14
CA LEU A 1025 -28.01 41.12 13.89
C LEU A 1025 -28.77 40.83 15.19
N ILE A 1026 -28.29 39.91 16.02
CA ILE A 1026 -28.87 39.59 17.34
C ILE A 1026 -28.89 40.82 18.24
N ASN A 1027 -27.76 41.52 18.35
CA ASN A 1027 -27.64 42.73 19.16
C ASN A 1027 -28.58 43.86 18.67
N ALA A 1028 -28.67 44.05 17.35
CA ALA A 1028 -29.55 45.05 16.76
C ALA A 1028 -31.03 44.71 16.98
N ALA A 1029 -31.43 43.45 16.80
CA ALA A 1029 -32.79 42.98 17.08
C ALA A 1029 -33.17 43.17 18.55
N LYS A 1030 -32.25 42.87 19.48
CA LYS A 1030 -32.45 43.13 20.91
C LYS A 1030 -32.70 44.61 21.19
N ALA A 1031 -31.91 45.50 20.57
CA ALA A 1031 -32.08 46.93 20.72
C ALA A 1031 -33.46 47.41 20.23
N GLU A 1032 -33.97 46.87 19.12
CA GLU A 1032 -35.32 47.18 18.62
C GLU A 1032 -36.43 46.72 19.59
N VAL A 1033 -36.26 45.55 20.22
CA VAL A 1033 -37.20 45.00 21.21
C VAL A 1033 -37.20 45.86 22.48
N VAL A 1034 -36.02 46.17 23.03
CA VAL A 1034 -35.87 46.97 24.25
C VAL A 1034 -36.39 48.40 24.06
N ALA A 1035 -36.10 49.02 22.90
CA ALA A 1035 -36.61 50.34 22.56
C ALA A 1035 -38.11 50.35 22.21
N ASN A 1036 -38.76 49.19 22.16
CA ASN A 1036 -40.16 49.00 21.81
C ASN A 1036 -40.56 49.72 20.50
N LEU A 1037 -39.72 49.62 19.47
CA LEU A 1037 -39.97 50.30 18.19
C LEU A 1037 -41.24 49.76 17.51
N ALA A 1038 -42.01 50.62 16.84
CA ALA A 1038 -43.21 50.21 16.13
C ALA A 1038 -42.92 49.25 14.95
N GLN A 1039 -41.79 49.45 14.28
CA GLN A 1039 -41.26 48.56 13.25
C GLN A 1039 -39.96 47.95 13.74
N LYS A 1040 -39.82 46.62 13.64
CA LYS A 1040 -38.64 45.87 14.12
C LYS A 1040 -38.04 45.01 13.00
N PRO A 1041 -37.51 45.63 11.92
CA PRO A 1041 -36.99 44.89 10.77
C PRO A 1041 -35.79 44.00 11.10
N LYS A 1042 -34.94 44.33 12.08
CA LYS A 1042 -33.83 43.47 12.49
C LYS A 1042 -34.33 42.25 13.26
N LEU A 1043 -35.34 42.42 14.12
CA LEU A 1043 -36.02 41.28 14.74
C LEU A 1043 -36.65 40.36 13.70
N ALA A 1044 -37.36 40.91 12.69
CA ALA A 1044 -37.96 40.11 11.62
C ALA A 1044 -36.90 39.31 10.84
N ALA A 1045 -35.76 39.94 10.51
CA ALA A 1045 -34.64 39.26 9.85
C ALA A 1045 -34.02 38.17 10.73
N LEU A 1046 -33.84 38.41 12.03
CA LEU A 1046 -33.34 37.41 12.96
C LEU A 1046 -34.29 36.21 13.07
N VAL A 1047 -35.59 36.44 13.19
CA VAL A 1047 -36.59 35.37 13.25
C VAL A 1047 -36.59 34.55 11.95
N ALA A 1048 -36.46 35.20 10.79
CA ALA A 1048 -36.33 34.50 9.51
C ALA A 1048 -35.05 33.66 9.43
N TRP A 1049 -33.92 34.20 9.92
CA TRP A 1049 -32.65 33.46 10.01
C TRP A 1049 -32.76 32.24 10.93
N ILE A 1050 -33.38 32.39 12.11
CA ILE A 1050 -33.62 31.28 13.05
C ILE A 1050 -34.52 30.22 12.41
N ALA A 1051 -35.63 30.62 11.78
CA ALA A 1051 -36.57 29.70 11.16
C ALA A 1051 -35.93 28.91 10.01
N ALA A 1052 -35.16 29.57 9.15
CA ALA A 1052 -34.47 28.94 8.03
C ALA A 1052 -33.45 27.90 8.51
N ASN A 1053 -32.61 28.25 9.48
CA ASN A 1053 -31.59 27.34 9.99
C ASN A 1053 -32.19 26.18 10.80
N ARG A 1054 -33.22 26.40 11.64
CA ARG A 1054 -33.93 25.30 12.32
C ARG A 1054 -34.57 24.32 11.32
N ALA A 1055 -35.20 24.82 10.26
CA ALA A 1055 -35.81 23.97 9.24
C ALA A 1055 -34.76 23.16 8.48
N MET A 1056 -33.63 23.78 8.12
CA MET A 1056 -32.49 23.11 7.48
C MET A 1056 -31.90 22.02 8.38
N LEU A 1057 -31.56 22.34 9.62
CA LEU A 1057 -30.95 21.40 10.57
C LEU A 1057 -31.91 20.25 10.91
N ALA A 1058 -33.20 20.52 11.07
CA ALA A 1058 -34.20 19.48 11.30
C ALA A 1058 -34.35 18.54 10.10
N LEU A 1059 -34.34 19.08 8.87
CA LEU A 1059 -34.42 18.30 7.64
C LEU A 1059 -33.24 17.32 7.51
N GLU A 1060 -32.02 17.81 7.73
CA GLU A 1060 -30.82 17.00 7.59
C GLU A 1060 -30.65 16.04 8.77
N ALA A 1061 -30.95 16.45 10.01
CA ALA A 1061 -30.90 15.56 11.18
C ALA A 1061 -31.92 14.41 11.11
N ALA A 1062 -33.03 14.58 10.39
CA ALA A 1062 -34.04 13.53 10.21
C ALA A 1062 -33.59 12.42 9.24
N GLN A 1063 -32.54 12.64 8.45
CA GLN A 1063 -32.07 11.63 7.51
C GLN A 1063 -31.38 10.48 8.27
N ALA A 1064 -31.66 9.25 7.84
CA ALA A 1064 -30.97 8.06 8.35
C ALA A 1064 -29.46 8.14 8.08
N SER A 1065 -29.09 8.64 6.90
CA SER A 1065 -27.69 8.83 6.49
C SER A 1065 -26.93 9.90 7.28
N THR A 1066 -27.59 10.79 8.01
CA THR A 1066 -26.86 11.78 8.83
C THR A 1066 -26.32 11.10 10.09
N ARG A 1067 -25.02 11.20 10.33
CA ARG A 1067 -24.36 10.68 11.53
C ARG A 1067 -24.44 11.70 12.66
N VAL A 1068 -23.93 12.91 12.41
CA VAL A 1068 -23.92 14.02 13.36
C VAL A 1068 -23.87 15.35 12.60
N ILE A 1069 -24.42 16.40 13.21
CA ILE A 1069 -24.33 17.79 12.78
C ILE A 1069 -23.73 18.60 13.93
N TYR A 1070 -22.73 19.43 13.68
CA TYR A 1070 -22.20 20.37 14.67
C TYR A 1070 -22.60 21.81 14.32
N ILE A 1071 -23.05 22.55 15.34
CA ILE A 1071 -23.35 23.98 15.27
C ILE A 1071 -22.61 24.75 16.36
N GLY A 1072 -22.44 26.05 16.12
CA GLY A 1072 -21.70 26.93 17.01
C GLY A 1072 -22.32 27.10 18.39
N PRO A 1073 -21.49 27.37 19.42
CA PRO A 1073 -21.93 27.53 20.79
C PRO A 1073 -22.43 28.97 21.03
N ARG A 1074 -22.52 29.38 22.30
CA ARG A 1074 -22.74 30.79 22.71
C ARG A 1074 -23.95 31.43 22.03
N PHE A 1075 -23.78 32.56 21.34
CA PHE A 1075 -24.88 33.31 20.73
C PHE A 1075 -25.60 32.55 19.61
N ILE A 1076 -24.93 31.62 18.91
CA ILE A 1076 -25.57 30.74 17.92
C ILE A 1076 -26.50 29.76 18.63
N LYS A 1077 -26.01 29.07 19.66
CA LYS A 1077 -26.82 28.19 20.54
C LYS A 1077 -28.00 28.93 21.15
N LEU A 1078 -27.77 30.08 21.77
CA LEU A 1078 -28.83 30.84 22.46
C LEU A 1078 -29.94 31.27 21.48
N ALA A 1079 -29.58 31.71 20.27
CA ALA A 1079 -30.56 32.08 19.26
C ALA A 1079 -31.28 30.87 18.65
N LEU A 1080 -30.54 29.84 18.22
CA LEU A 1080 -31.10 28.69 17.51
C LEU A 1080 -31.80 27.69 18.43
N VAL A 1081 -31.26 27.39 19.60
CA VAL A 1081 -31.78 26.35 20.50
C VAL A 1081 -32.73 26.98 21.51
N ASP A 1082 -32.28 27.99 22.25
CA ASP A 1082 -33.08 28.53 23.36
C ASP A 1082 -34.13 29.56 22.93
N GLY A 1083 -33.94 30.19 21.76
CA GLY A 1083 -34.76 31.32 21.33
C GLY A 1083 -34.56 32.53 22.25
N ARG A 1084 -33.32 32.81 22.67
CA ARG A 1084 -32.97 33.86 23.62
C ARG A 1084 -31.86 34.77 23.11
N PHE A 1085 -31.89 36.04 23.52
CA PHE A 1085 -30.84 37.00 23.19
C PHE A 1085 -29.59 36.86 24.08
N SER A 1086 -29.74 36.25 25.26
CA SER A 1086 -28.64 36.03 26.22
C SER A 1086 -28.92 34.79 27.08
N ALA A 1087 -27.97 34.41 27.94
CA ALA A 1087 -28.11 33.31 28.87
C ALA A 1087 -29.22 33.53 29.93
N ALA A 1088 -29.70 34.76 30.10
CA ALA A 1088 -30.80 35.04 31.02
C ALA A 1088 -32.09 34.35 30.55
N THR A 1089 -32.69 33.54 31.42
CA THR A 1089 -33.86 32.71 31.09
C THR A 1089 -35.10 33.50 30.71
N THR A 1090 -35.15 34.79 31.05
CA THR A 1090 -36.23 35.73 30.73
C THR A 1090 -36.03 36.52 29.44
N ASP A 1091 -34.84 36.48 28.83
CA ASP A 1091 -34.44 37.33 27.69
C ASP A 1091 -34.80 36.69 26.34
N HIS A 1092 -36.09 36.44 26.15
CA HIS A 1092 -36.63 35.74 24.97
C HIS A 1092 -36.60 36.60 23.70
N ILE A 1093 -36.36 35.94 22.56
CA ILE A 1093 -36.52 36.53 21.22
C ILE A 1093 -38.01 36.45 20.84
N PRO A 1094 -38.73 37.58 20.71
CA PRO A 1094 -40.14 37.52 20.31
C PRO A 1094 -40.30 36.90 18.93
N GLY A 1095 -41.17 35.89 18.82
CA GLY A 1095 -41.38 35.13 17.58
C GLY A 1095 -40.46 33.92 17.38
N ALA A 1096 -39.51 33.67 18.30
CA ALA A 1096 -38.66 32.48 18.29
C ALA A 1096 -38.61 31.84 19.70
N GLY A 1097 -39.46 30.84 19.94
CA GLY A 1097 -39.42 30.05 21.18
C GLY A 1097 -38.26 29.05 21.22
N ALA A 1098 -38.12 28.33 22.35
CA ALA A 1098 -37.16 27.23 22.46
C ALA A 1098 -37.45 26.13 21.43
N TRP A 1099 -36.40 25.52 20.91
CA TRP A 1099 -36.45 24.48 19.89
C TRP A 1099 -36.17 23.11 20.50
N THR A 1100 -37.00 22.13 20.15
CA THR A 1100 -36.69 20.72 20.40
C THR A 1100 -35.56 20.28 19.47
N LYS A 1101 -34.31 20.50 19.89
CA LYS A 1101 -33.10 20.13 19.14
C LYS A 1101 -33.07 18.62 18.87
N PRO A 1102 -32.87 18.17 17.62
CA PRO A 1102 -32.65 16.77 17.30
C PRO A 1102 -31.38 16.23 17.99
N ALA A 1103 -31.41 14.96 18.42
CA ALA A 1103 -30.27 14.33 19.11
C ALA A 1103 -28.98 14.31 18.28
N LYS A 1104 -29.09 14.26 16.94
CA LYS A 1104 -27.94 14.30 16.02
C LYS A 1104 -27.32 15.69 15.87
N VAL A 1105 -27.95 16.76 16.40
CA VAL A 1105 -27.41 18.12 16.35
C VAL A 1105 -26.64 18.38 17.65
N HIS A 1106 -25.33 18.45 17.56
CA HIS A 1106 -24.41 18.71 18.65
C HIS A 1106 -24.02 20.19 18.64
N ILE A 1107 -23.84 20.74 19.84
CA ILE A 1107 -23.32 22.10 20.02
C ILE A 1107 -21.86 21.95 20.41
N GLU A 1108 -20.96 22.54 19.64
CA GLU A 1108 -19.53 22.31 19.81
C GLU A 1108 -18.72 23.57 19.58
N THR A 1109 -17.61 23.70 20.31
CA THR A 1109 -16.67 24.81 20.16
C THR A 1109 -16.19 24.89 18.71
N GLY A 1110 -15.92 26.11 18.24
CA GLY A 1110 -15.81 26.38 16.79
C GLY A 1110 -17.20 26.56 16.16
N HIS A 1111 -17.32 26.27 14.87
CA HIS A 1111 -18.61 26.26 14.13
C HIS A 1111 -19.46 27.55 14.27
N LEU A 1112 -18.85 28.68 14.63
CA LEU A 1112 -19.51 29.99 14.54
C LEU A 1112 -19.52 30.46 13.08
N SER A 1113 -18.51 30.04 12.32
CA SER A 1113 -18.32 30.40 10.92
C SER A 1113 -19.08 29.55 9.92
N HIS A 1114 -19.46 28.34 10.32
CA HIS A 1114 -20.12 27.33 9.51
C HIS A 1114 -20.89 26.37 10.42
N TRP A 1115 -21.73 25.52 9.84
CA TRP A 1115 -22.20 24.29 10.48
C TRP A 1115 -21.57 23.11 9.75
N HIS A 1116 -21.25 22.06 10.50
CA HIS A 1116 -20.62 20.87 9.96
C HIS A 1116 -21.63 19.75 9.90
N ILE A 1117 -21.56 18.94 8.84
CA ILE A 1117 -22.35 17.71 8.74
C ILE A 1117 -21.47 16.52 8.38
N SER A 1118 -21.71 15.43 9.10
CA SER A 1118 -21.13 14.12 8.84
C SER A 1118 -22.24 13.19 8.34
N ILE A 1119 -22.08 12.64 7.13
CA ILE A 1119 -23.05 11.75 6.50
C ILE A 1119 -22.48 10.35 6.24
N THR A 1120 -23.36 9.39 6.00
CA THR A 1120 -23.08 8.06 5.46
C THR A 1120 -23.50 8.09 4.00
N ALA A 1121 -22.57 8.52 3.16
CA ALA A 1121 -22.64 8.49 1.70
C ALA A 1121 -21.57 7.53 1.18
N HIS A 1122 -21.62 6.32 1.73
CA HIS A 1122 -20.65 5.26 1.51
C HIS A 1122 -21.17 4.27 0.46
N PRO A 1123 -20.33 3.81 -0.48
CA PRO A 1123 -20.67 2.78 -1.44
C PRO A 1123 -20.91 1.39 -0.83
#